data_AF-A0A9Q0AQX0-F1
#
_entry.id   AF-A0A9Q0AQX0-F1
#
_cell.length_a   1.000
_cell.length_b   1.000
_cell.length_c   1.000
_cell.angle_alpha   90.00
_cell.angle_beta   90.00
_cell.angle_gamma   90.00
#
_symmetry.space_group_name_H-M   'P 1'
#
loop_
_entity.id
_entity.type
_entity.pdbx_description
1 polymer ?
#
loop_
_entity_poly.entity_id
_entity_poly.type
_entity_poly.pdbx_seq_one_letter_code
_entity_poly.pdbx_strand_id
1 'polypeptide(L)'
;MPLLGFGVYQIDRSDCTEACLRAISAGYRHLDTAQLYQNEEEVGAALLQCGLPREEIFVTTKIRYPRLGKGKTYLRALQSVQKIDPRENGYVDLFLIHNPYVLKPKDRKEMWLALEKLHEEGKAKAIGVSSYKPEHLEEMREYATIWPPAVNQILLHPWTQQRETVDYCNEHGIALQAFSPLARGKKLEDTTVADIAQRLARSPAQVLIRYCLQKGWAPLPKSVNEERIKQNADVFDFDISEGDMTLLEGLDSGKGPSFDWISKGNMPSVTTWLLGVAGLVLPYGLIGGLMSVRSVERGAIYMPAFKTTPLRDLHVPEKFGFGRHQVSAFNVTTPDGLALHAWHILPISVYLTHQKELLKRTDEIVESRDTPNFRLLRDDPDARLVVHTHGSSGTLASSWRVDCYRALCSAAPDRIHVLTFDYRGFGLSEGSPSEDGVIIDATAIFDWAVNVAGVPPERIVIYGQSMGSGVAIALVQRLVSRGVYVAGLVTTAGFVDVATIAKTYKVMGAPIFKPLQLFPGLVDYLASHLESTWKNADRLAALVRRSERYHIELVHAQDDSLVPYDNALQLYSRALGAMEDDKPQVKETDVGPWGRVSTATTSKGTGWCLPLCVLSVAEMISDDGGDGTGGLVRMLTRPLTRQEDSMGFGCKSKSYRDSDSGVFSSK
;
A
#
# COMPACT_ATOMS: atom_id res chain seq x y z
N MET A 1 25.79 -18.01 -19.14
CA MET A 1 24.92 -18.22 -17.96
C MET A 1 25.58 -19.29 -17.09
N PRO A 2 25.74 -19.09 -15.76
CA PRO A 2 26.24 -20.13 -14.88
C PRO A 2 25.39 -21.40 -14.96
N LEU A 3 26.03 -22.58 -14.89
CA LEU A 3 25.31 -23.85 -15.01
C LEU A 3 24.50 -24.20 -13.75
N LEU A 4 24.91 -23.74 -12.57
CA LEU A 4 24.20 -23.95 -11.31
C LEU A 4 23.67 -22.62 -10.80
N GLY A 5 22.37 -22.56 -10.48
CA GLY A 5 21.74 -21.39 -9.90
C GLY A 5 21.03 -21.67 -8.58
N PHE A 6 20.69 -20.61 -7.87
CA PHE A 6 20.00 -20.66 -6.59
C PHE A 6 18.58 -20.11 -6.75
N GLY A 7 17.58 -20.98 -6.59
CA GLY A 7 16.17 -20.59 -6.69
C GLY A 7 15.63 -20.07 -5.36
N VAL A 8 14.85 -18.98 -5.38
CA VAL A 8 14.27 -18.38 -4.15
C VAL A 8 12.77 -18.60 -3.97
N TYR A 9 12.18 -19.50 -4.76
CA TYR A 9 10.75 -19.82 -4.66
C TYR A 9 10.39 -20.35 -3.25
N GLN A 10 9.36 -19.76 -2.61
CA GLN A 10 8.92 -20.08 -1.25
C GLN A 10 10.02 -19.90 -0.18
N ILE A 11 10.96 -18.97 -0.39
CA ILE A 11 11.73 -18.41 0.73
C ILE A 11 10.95 -17.19 1.23
N ASP A 12 10.66 -17.16 2.52
CA ASP A 12 10.00 -16.01 3.16
C ASP A 12 10.86 -14.76 3.02
N ARG A 13 10.21 -13.59 2.92
CA ARG A 13 10.91 -12.32 2.70
C ARG A 13 11.95 -12.03 3.78
N SER A 14 11.67 -12.38 5.04
CA SER A 14 12.60 -12.21 6.16
C SER A 14 13.92 -12.95 5.98
N ASP A 15 13.91 -14.06 5.24
CA ASP A 15 15.05 -14.97 5.12
C ASP A 15 15.73 -14.88 3.75
N CYS A 16 15.07 -14.24 2.76
CA CYS A 16 15.46 -14.29 1.36
C CYS A 16 16.82 -13.61 1.10
N THR A 17 17.02 -12.40 1.64
CA THR A 17 18.29 -11.65 1.49
C THR A 17 19.46 -12.47 2.03
N GLU A 18 19.33 -12.97 3.26
CA GLU A 18 20.35 -13.74 3.94
C GLU A 18 20.63 -15.09 3.24
N ALA A 19 19.59 -15.78 2.76
CA ALA A 19 19.76 -17.01 1.98
C ALA A 19 20.53 -16.76 0.66
N CYS A 20 20.26 -15.64 -0.02
CA CYS A 20 21.01 -15.25 -1.21
C CYS A 20 22.47 -14.93 -0.90
N LEU A 21 22.76 -14.19 0.19
CA LEU A 21 24.13 -13.89 0.62
C LEU A 21 24.92 -15.17 0.96
N ARG A 22 24.28 -16.13 1.64
CA ARG A 22 24.87 -17.46 1.90
C ARG A 22 25.15 -18.22 0.61
N ALA A 23 24.24 -18.18 -0.36
CA ALA A 23 24.46 -18.80 -1.66
C ALA A 23 25.65 -18.15 -2.39
N ILE A 24 25.73 -16.82 -2.45
CA ILE A 24 26.86 -16.13 -3.06
C ILE A 24 28.18 -16.47 -2.37
N SER A 25 28.18 -16.52 -1.04
CA SER A 25 29.34 -16.91 -0.23
C SER A 25 29.76 -18.36 -0.45
N ALA A 26 28.81 -19.26 -0.73
CA ALA A 26 29.07 -20.65 -1.12
C ALA A 26 29.51 -20.80 -2.59
N GLY A 27 29.70 -19.70 -3.33
CA GLY A 27 30.20 -19.70 -4.71
C GLY A 27 29.12 -19.61 -5.79
N TYR A 28 27.84 -19.51 -5.45
CA TYR A 28 26.81 -19.27 -6.46
C TYR A 28 27.02 -17.90 -7.12
N ARG A 29 26.79 -17.86 -8.43
CA ARG A 29 26.78 -16.63 -9.24
C ARG A 29 25.49 -16.47 -10.03
N HIS A 30 24.48 -17.29 -9.75
CA HIS A 30 23.18 -17.21 -10.41
C HIS A 30 22.05 -17.26 -9.38
N LEU A 31 21.23 -16.21 -9.33
CA LEU A 31 20.03 -16.11 -8.49
C LEU A 31 18.77 -16.12 -9.37
N ASP A 32 17.78 -16.93 -9.03
CA ASP A 32 16.51 -17.05 -9.77
C ASP A 32 15.31 -16.68 -8.90
N THR A 33 14.64 -15.58 -9.26
CA THR A 33 13.42 -15.05 -8.62
C THR A 33 12.27 -14.89 -9.64
N ALA A 34 11.13 -14.33 -9.21
CA ALA A 34 10.00 -13.99 -10.06
C ALA A 34 9.02 -13.03 -9.36
N GLN A 35 8.22 -12.30 -10.14
CA GLN A 35 7.09 -11.50 -9.61
C GLN A 35 6.11 -12.31 -8.75
N LEU A 36 5.94 -13.60 -9.07
CA LEU A 36 5.07 -14.51 -8.30
C LEU A 36 5.56 -14.70 -6.87
N TYR A 37 6.88 -14.67 -6.66
CA TYR A 37 7.51 -15.06 -5.40
C TYR A 37 7.45 -13.92 -4.38
N GLN A 38 7.21 -12.69 -4.84
CA GLN A 38 7.11 -11.48 -4.01
C GLN A 38 8.36 -11.23 -3.16
N ASN A 39 9.53 -11.64 -3.66
CA ASN A 39 10.80 -11.48 -2.98
C ASN A 39 11.94 -10.94 -3.89
N GLU A 40 11.56 -10.17 -4.93
CA GLU A 40 12.49 -9.54 -5.89
C GLU A 40 13.34 -8.44 -5.23
N GLU A 41 12.76 -7.70 -4.27
CA GLU A 41 13.44 -6.63 -3.53
C GLU A 41 14.54 -7.20 -2.62
N GLU A 42 14.30 -8.37 -2.02
CA GLU A 42 15.25 -9.07 -1.15
C GLU A 42 16.44 -9.63 -1.95
N VAL A 43 16.19 -10.11 -3.17
CA VAL A 43 17.27 -10.48 -4.10
C VAL A 43 18.09 -9.25 -4.49
N GLY A 44 17.43 -8.10 -4.74
CA GLY A 44 18.12 -6.84 -4.99
C GLY A 44 18.93 -6.35 -3.79
N ALA A 45 18.42 -6.49 -2.57
CA ALA A 45 19.16 -6.19 -1.35
C ALA A 45 20.42 -7.05 -1.22
N ALA A 46 20.33 -8.36 -1.48
CA ALA A 46 21.49 -9.25 -1.45
C ALA A 46 22.52 -8.87 -2.53
N LEU A 47 22.06 -8.50 -3.74
CA LEU A 47 22.91 -8.03 -4.83
C LEU A 47 23.71 -6.78 -4.45
N LEU A 48 23.10 -5.84 -3.73
CA LEU A 48 23.77 -4.62 -3.25
C LEU A 48 24.70 -4.89 -2.06
N GLN A 49 24.38 -5.86 -1.22
CA GLN A 49 25.14 -6.18 0.01
C GLN A 49 26.31 -7.15 -0.19
N CYS A 50 26.29 -7.97 -1.25
CA CYS A 50 27.25 -9.07 -1.42
C CYS A 50 28.71 -8.64 -1.68
N GLY A 51 28.93 -7.35 -1.98
CA GLY A 51 30.28 -6.80 -2.21
C GLY A 51 30.95 -7.24 -3.51
N LEU A 52 30.27 -8.00 -4.38
CA LEU A 52 30.79 -8.41 -5.68
C LEU A 52 30.38 -7.43 -6.80
N PRO A 53 31.19 -7.29 -7.86
CA PRO A 53 30.79 -6.55 -9.06
C PRO A 53 29.48 -7.09 -9.65
N ARG A 54 28.65 -6.19 -10.18
CA ARG A 54 27.32 -6.55 -10.69
C ARG A 54 27.41 -7.56 -11.83
N GLU A 55 28.40 -7.39 -12.69
CA GLU A 55 28.70 -8.25 -13.83
C GLU A 55 29.09 -9.68 -13.45
N GLU A 56 29.46 -9.93 -12.19
CA GLU A 56 29.76 -11.29 -11.70
C GLU A 56 28.50 -12.07 -11.28
N ILE A 57 27.37 -11.40 -11.03
CA ILE A 57 26.14 -12.04 -10.56
C ILE A 57 25.12 -12.09 -11.70
N PHE A 58 24.67 -13.28 -12.05
CA PHE A 58 23.59 -13.51 -13.00
C PHE A 58 22.24 -13.54 -12.28
N VAL A 59 21.32 -12.62 -12.57
CA VAL A 59 19.99 -12.60 -11.95
C VAL A 59 18.89 -12.88 -12.97
N THR A 60 18.05 -13.87 -12.67
CA THR A 60 16.83 -14.20 -13.43
C THR A 60 15.58 -13.70 -12.72
N THR A 61 14.67 -13.04 -13.43
CA THR A 61 13.29 -12.81 -12.96
C THR A 61 12.23 -13.20 -14.01
N LYS A 62 10.96 -13.20 -13.62
CA LYS A 62 9.84 -13.69 -14.46
C LYS A 62 8.58 -12.85 -14.30
N ILE A 63 7.94 -12.54 -15.42
CA ILE A 63 6.64 -11.85 -15.48
C ILE A 63 5.52 -12.88 -15.55
N ARG A 64 4.49 -12.70 -14.71
CA ARG A 64 3.38 -13.67 -14.60
C ARG A 64 2.19 -13.35 -15.52
N TYR A 65 1.85 -12.07 -15.68
CA TYR A 65 0.67 -11.63 -16.41
C TYR A 65 0.94 -10.30 -17.14
N PRO A 66 0.27 -10.04 -18.28
CA PRO A 66 0.29 -8.73 -18.92
C PRO A 66 -0.48 -7.71 -18.09
N ARG A 67 -0.38 -6.42 -18.45
CA ARG A 67 -1.18 -5.35 -17.84
C ARG A 67 -1.95 -4.57 -18.91
N LEU A 68 -3.26 -4.40 -18.70
CA LEU A 68 -4.15 -3.76 -19.69
C LEU A 68 -3.80 -2.29 -19.92
N GLY A 69 -3.52 -1.97 -21.19
CA GLY A 69 -3.26 -0.63 -21.71
C GLY A 69 -1.86 -0.53 -22.34
N LYS A 70 -1.73 0.31 -23.36
CA LYS A 70 -0.51 0.44 -24.17
C LYS A 70 0.72 0.68 -23.29
N GLY A 71 1.76 -0.16 -23.44
CA GLY A 71 3.04 -0.03 -22.75
C GLY A 71 3.05 -0.46 -21.27
N LYS A 72 1.91 -0.82 -20.68
CA LYS A 72 1.85 -1.18 -19.25
C LYS A 72 2.49 -2.53 -18.92
N THR A 73 2.49 -3.48 -19.86
CA THR A 73 3.19 -4.76 -19.70
C THR A 73 4.71 -4.54 -19.62
N TYR A 74 5.25 -3.70 -20.51
CA TYR A 74 6.64 -3.24 -20.47
C TYR A 74 6.96 -2.54 -19.14
N LEU A 75 6.15 -1.57 -18.69
CA LEU A 75 6.38 -0.89 -17.42
C LEU A 75 6.37 -1.85 -16.22
N ARG A 76 5.50 -2.85 -16.25
CA ARG A 76 5.45 -3.90 -15.22
C ARG A 76 6.73 -4.73 -15.19
N ALA A 77 7.30 -5.08 -16.35
CA ALA A 77 8.57 -5.78 -16.42
C ALA A 77 9.74 -4.88 -15.96
N LEU A 78 9.75 -3.61 -16.36
CA LEU A 78 10.74 -2.63 -15.92
C LEU A 78 10.74 -2.44 -14.39
N GLN A 79 9.57 -2.45 -13.75
CA GLN A 79 9.46 -2.41 -12.28
C GLN A 79 10.17 -3.58 -11.59
N SER A 80 10.11 -4.79 -12.16
CA SER A 80 10.88 -5.93 -11.63
C SER A 80 12.38 -5.68 -11.72
N VAL A 81 12.85 -5.10 -12.84
CA VAL A 81 14.27 -4.73 -12.99
C VAL A 81 14.67 -3.71 -11.94
N GLN A 82 13.85 -2.68 -11.71
CA GLN A 82 14.12 -1.63 -10.71
C GLN A 82 14.15 -2.16 -9.27
N LYS A 83 13.32 -3.15 -8.94
CA LYS A 83 13.33 -3.79 -7.62
C LYS A 83 14.61 -4.60 -7.36
N ILE A 84 15.09 -5.28 -8.40
CA ILE A 84 16.28 -6.14 -8.32
C ILE A 84 17.56 -5.32 -8.42
N ASP A 85 17.57 -4.32 -9.29
CA ASP A 85 18.73 -3.48 -9.58
C ASP A 85 18.30 -2.01 -9.70
N PRO A 86 18.26 -1.27 -8.57
CA PRO A 86 17.76 0.11 -8.55
C PRO A 86 18.78 1.14 -9.08
N ARG A 87 19.97 0.72 -9.52
CA ARG A 87 20.96 1.62 -10.13
C ARG A 87 20.41 2.21 -11.43
N GLU A 88 20.92 3.39 -11.83
CA GLU A 88 20.47 4.10 -13.03
C GLU A 88 20.51 3.21 -14.30
N ASN A 89 21.60 2.46 -14.48
CA ASN A 89 21.79 1.48 -15.55
C ASN A 89 21.52 0.04 -15.11
N GLY A 90 20.66 -0.14 -14.10
CA GLY A 90 20.28 -1.45 -13.57
C GLY A 90 19.66 -2.34 -14.63
N TYR A 91 19.97 -3.63 -14.54
CA TYR A 91 19.52 -4.65 -15.48
C TYR A 91 19.32 -5.99 -14.78
N VAL A 92 18.61 -6.91 -15.44
CA VAL A 92 18.61 -8.34 -15.11
C VAL A 92 19.29 -9.11 -16.23
N ASP A 93 19.92 -10.24 -15.90
CA ASP A 93 20.65 -11.03 -16.88
C ASP A 93 19.72 -11.87 -17.73
N LEU A 94 18.61 -12.33 -17.15
CA LEU A 94 17.58 -13.10 -17.83
C LEU A 94 16.17 -12.70 -17.37
N PHE A 95 15.28 -12.41 -18.32
CA PHE A 95 13.87 -12.15 -18.03
C PHE A 95 12.99 -13.18 -18.73
N LEU A 96 12.16 -13.90 -17.97
CA LEU A 96 11.31 -14.97 -18.50
C LEU A 96 9.81 -14.64 -18.48
N ILE A 97 9.06 -15.18 -19.44
CA ILE A 97 7.60 -15.40 -19.27
C ILE A 97 7.42 -16.61 -18.35
N HIS A 98 6.70 -16.46 -17.24
CA HIS A 98 6.68 -17.48 -16.17
C HIS A 98 6.00 -18.80 -16.57
N ASN A 99 4.86 -18.76 -17.25
CA ASN A 99 4.21 -19.96 -17.78
C ASN A 99 3.18 -19.60 -18.87
N PRO A 100 2.92 -20.50 -19.83
CA PRO A 100 1.97 -20.23 -20.92
C PRO A 100 0.52 -20.60 -20.59
N TYR A 101 0.28 -21.48 -19.60
CA TYR A 101 -0.99 -22.20 -19.44
C TYR A 101 -2.18 -21.35 -18.98
N VAL A 102 -1.92 -20.27 -18.25
CA VAL A 102 -2.95 -19.34 -17.76
C VAL A 102 -3.14 -18.14 -18.68
N LEU A 103 -2.43 -18.10 -19.82
CA LEU A 103 -2.39 -16.98 -20.74
C LEU A 103 -3.13 -17.34 -22.03
N LYS A 104 -3.82 -16.36 -22.61
CA LYS A 104 -4.32 -16.48 -23.98
C LYS A 104 -3.16 -16.23 -24.98
N PRO A 105 -3.24 -16.72 -26.23
CA PRO A 105 -2.20 -16.46 -27.24
C PRO A 105 -1.83 -14.97 -27.36
N LYS A 106 -2.84 -14.08 -27.36
CA LYS A 106 -2.62 -12.62 -27.39
C LYS A 106 -1.82 -12.09 -26.19
N ASP A 107 -1.98 -12.70 -25.02
CA ASP A 107 -1.34 -12.27 -23.78
C ASP A 107 0.13 -12.74 -23.77
N ARG A 108 0.39 -13.95 -24.29
CA ARG A 108 1.77 -14.45 -24.53
C ARG A 108 2.51 -13.55 -25.51
N LYS A 109 1.87 -13.18 -26.62
CA LYS A 109 2.42 -12.24 -27.60
C LYS A 109 2.74 -10.87 -26.99
N GLU A 110 1.79 -10.26 -26.29
CA GLU A 110 1.99 -8.96 -25.62
C GLU A 110 3.15 -9.00 -24.62
N MET A 111 3.27 -10.08 -23.84
CA MET A 111 4.37 -10.24 -22.89
C MET A 111 5.71 -10.42 -23.58
N TRP A 112 5.77 -11.23 -24.65
CA TRP A 112 7.00 -11.44 -25.39
C TRP A 112 7.52 -10.15 -26.02
N LEU A 113 6.67 -9.40 -26.72
CA LEU A 113 7.03 -8.11 -27.32
C LEU A 113 7.49 -7.08 -26.27
N ALA A 114 6.91 -7.13 -25.06
CA ALA A 114 7.37 -6.30 -23.96
C ALA A 114 8.78 -6.70 -23.46
N LEU A 115 9.10 -8.00 -23.46
CA LEU A 115 10.44 -8.48 -23.11
C LEU A 115 11.47 -8.16 -24.22
N GLU A 116 11.10 -8.26 -25.50
CA GLU A 116 11.95 -7.81 -26.62
C GLU A 116 12.35 -6.35 -26.45
N LYS A 117 11.38 -5.49 -26.13
CA LYS A 117 11.66 -4.09 -25.84
C LYS A 117 12.59 -3.90 -24.62
N LEU A 118 12.40 -4.67 -23.53
CA LEU A 118 13.33 -4.63 -22.39
C LEU A 118 14.76 -5.03 -22.78
N HIS A 119 14.89 -5.98 -23.71
CA HIS A 119 16.18 -6.45 -24.21
C HIS A 119 16.86 -5.39 -25.07
N GLU A 120 16.13 -4.80 -26.02
CA GLU A 120 16.62 -3.71 -26.88
C GLU A 120 17.15 -2.52 -26.07
N GLU A 121 16.48 -2.18 -24.97
CA GLU A 121 16.89 -1.10 -24.06
C GLU A 121 17.98 -1.53 -23.05
N GLY A 122 18.49 -2.76 -23.13
CA GLY A 122 19.55 -3.28 -22.29
C GLY A 122 19.16 -3.54 -20.83
N LYS A 123 17.87 -3.44 -20.49
CA LYS A 123 17.30 -3.71 -19.15
C LYS A 123 17.19 -5.21 -18.85
N ALA A 124 17.13 -6.05 -19.88
CA ALA A 124 17.31 -7.49 -19.78
C ALA A 124 18.41 -7.96 -20.76
N LYS A 125 19.50 -8.57 -20.28
CA LYS A 125 20.60 -9.01 -21.17
C LYS A 125 20.21 -10.19 -22.06
N ALA A 126 19.30 -11.04 -21.59
CA ALA A 126 18.67 -12.09 -22.35
C ALA A 126 17.19 -12.22 -21.96
N ILE A 127 16.39 -12.77 -22.87
CA ILE A 127 14.96 -13.03 -22.66
C ILE A 127 14.63 -14.47 -23.00
N GLY A 128 13.64 -15.03 -22.32
CA GLY A 128 13.24 -16.40 -22.52
C GLY A 128 11.87 -16.73 -21.96
N VAL A 129 11.61 -18.01 -21.81
CA VAL A 129 10.31 -18.53 -21.38
C VAL A 129 10.50 -19.58 -20.29
N SER A 130 9.40 -19.93 -19.63
CA SER A 130 9.37 -21.01 -18.65
C SER A 130 8.12 -21.85 -18.84
N SER A 131 8.27 -23.16 -18.71
CA SER A 131 7.20 -24.15 -18.88
C SER A 131 6.58 -24.16 -20.29
N TYR A 132 7.31 -23.73 -21.32
CA TYR A 132 6.82 -23.79 -22.70
C TYR A 132 7.06 -25.19 -23.28
N LYS A 133 6.03 -25.70 -23.97
CA LYS A 133 6.10 -26.92 -24.78
C LYS A 133 6.39 -26.56 -26.25
N PRO A 134 6.79 -27.52 -27.12
CA PRO A 134 7.01 -27.27 -28.55
C PRO A 134 5.89 -26.46 -29.23
N GLU A 135 4.62 -26.82 -28.97
CA GLU A 135 3.44 -26.09 -29.49
C GLU A 135 3.41 -24.59 -29.12
N HIS A 136 3.85 -24.24 -27.89
CA HIS A 136 3.90 -22.85 -27.43
C HIS A 136 5.10 -22.10 -28.03
N LEU A 137 6.20 -22.81 -28.28
CA LEU A 137 7.40 -22.25 -28.93
C LEU A 137 7.13 -21.97 -30.40
N GLU A 138 6.47 -22.89 -31.11
CA GLU A 138 6.05 -22.67 -32.50
C GLU A 138 5.03 -21.54 -32.63
N GLU A 139 4.04 -21.46 -31.73
CA GLU A 139 3.15 -20.29 -31.68
C GLU A 139 3.94 -18.98 -31.52
N MET A 140 4.94 -18.99 -30.65
CA MET A 140 5.77 -17.81 -30.39
C MET A 140 6.62 -17.41 -31.60
N ARG A 141 7.10 -18.39 -32.38
CA ARG A 141 7.88 -18.16 -33.60
C ARG A 141 7.14 -17.27 -34.61
N GLU A 142 5.81 -17.31 -34.64
CA GLU A 142 5.00 -16.50 -35.57
C GLU A 142 5.05 -14.99 -35.31
N TYR A 143 5.40 -14.58 -34.08
CA TYR A 143 5.39 -13.16 -33.69
C TYR A 143 6.66 -12.66 -33.00
N ALA A 144 7.60 -13.55 -32.68
CA ALA A 144 8.88 -13.19 -32.09
C ALA A 144 9.81 -12.57 -33.14
N THR A 145 10.32 -11.37 -32.84
CA THR A 145 11.39 -10.73 -33.61
C THR A 145 12.76 -11.25 -33.17
N ILE A 146 12.91 -11.50 -31.87
CA ILE A 146 14.06 -12.14 -31.25
C ILE A 146 13.75 -13.63 -31.11
N TRP A 147 14.38 -14.45 -31.95
CA TRP A 147 14.13 -15.89 -31.98
C TRP A 147 15.45 -16.66 -32.17
N PRO A 148 15.63 -17.82 -31.50
CA PRO A 148 14.76 -18.44 -30.48
C PRO A 148 14.89 -17.77 -29.10
N PRO A 149 14.01 -18.07 -28.11
CA PRO A 149 14.22 -17.63 -26.74
C PRO A 149 15.55 -18.18 -26.21
N ALA A 150 16.30 -17.38 -25.44
CA ALA A 150 17.61 -17.82 -24.94
C ALA A 150 17.52 -19.02 -23.98
N VAL A 151 16.42 -19.10 -23.22
CA VAL A 151 16.19 -20.11 -22.18
C VAL A 151 14.74 -20.59 -22.21
N ASN A 152 14.53 -21.89 -21.97
CA ASN A 152 13.27 -22.46 -21.52
C ASN A 152 13.46 -23.12 -20.15
N GLN A 153 12.93 -22.50 -19.09
CA GLN A 153 13.01 -23.02 -17.74
C GLN A 153 11.84 -23.98 -17.45
N ILE A 154 12.10 -25.29 -17.32
CA ILE A 154 11.08 -26.35 -17.22
C ILE A 154 11.31 -27.29 -16.03
N LEU A 155 10.28 -28.06 -15.62
CA LEU A 155 10.40 -29.04 -14.54
C LEU A 155 11.24 -30.22 -15.02
N LEU A 156 12.45 -30.38 -14.50
CA LEU A 156 13.33 -31.48 -14.89
C LEU A 156 13.98 -32.13 -13.66
N HIS A 157 13.88 -33.45 -13.62
CA HIS A 157 14.53 -34.35 -12.67
C HIS A 157 14.32 -35.80 -13.17
N PRO A 158 14.97 -36.84 -12.60
CA PRO A 158 14.89 -38.21 -13.11
C PRO A 158 13.46 -38.73 -13.40
N TRP A 159 12.47 -38.38 -12.56
CA TRP A 159 11.07 -38.83 -12.74
C TRP A 159 10.22 -38.01 -13.72
N THR A 160 10.74 -36.89 -14.25
CA THR A 160 10.06 -36.00 -15.19
C THR A 160 11.11 -35.39 -16.12
N GLN A 161 11.41 -36.08 -17.22
CA GLN A 161 12.51 -35.69 -18.13
C GLN A 161 12.02 -34.87 -19.32
N GLN A 162 10.72 -34.87 -19.61
CA GLN A 162 10.10 -34.08 -20.70
C GLN A 162 10.86 -34.18 -22.04
N ARG A 163 11.24 -35.40 -22.43
CA ARG A 163 12.18 -35.68 -23.54
C ARG A 163 11.85 -34.90 -24.82
N GLU A 164 10.59 -34.92 -25.25
CA GLU A 164 10.13 -34.14 -26.43
C GLU A 164 10.46 -32.64 -26.34
N THR A 165 10.22 -32.02 -25.18
CA THR A 165 10.52 -30.59 -24.99
C THR A 165 12.02 -30.34 -24.88
N VAL A 166 12.76 -31.26 -24.24
CA VAL A 166 14.23 -31.19 -24.13
C VAL A 166 14.88 -31.29 -25.50
N ASP A 167 14.50 -32.29 -26.30
CA ASP A 167 15.03 -32.52 -27.64
C ASP A 167 14.74 -31.31 -28.54
N TYR A 168 13.49 -30.82 -28.54
CA TYR A 168 13.13 -29.60 -29.27
C TYR A 168 13.98 -28.39 -28.86
N CYS A 169 14.20 -28.18 -27.56
CA CYS A 169 15.03 -27.06 -27.09
C CYS A 169 16.49 -27.21 -27.53
N ASN A 170 17.05 -28.43 -27.46
CA ASN A 170 18.42 -28.70 -27.89
C ASN A 170 18.60 -28.48 -29.41
N GLU A 171 17.67 -28.98 -30.23
CA GLU A 171 17.68 -28.79 -31.68
C GLU A 171 17.64 -27.32 -32.09
N HIS A 172 17.00 -26.46 -31.28
CA HIS A 172 16.87 -25.03 -31.52
C HIS A 172 17.90 -24.18 -30.76
N GLY A 173 18.85 -24.78 -30.04
CA GLY A 173 19.84 -24.04 -29.26
C GLY A 173 19.25 -23.22 -28.09
N ILE A 174 18.08 -23.63 -27.57
CA ILE A 174 17.42 -23.04 -26.40
C ILE A 174 17.99 -23.69 -25.15
N ALA A 175 18.64 -22.90 -24.28
CA ALA A 175 19.21 -23.45 -23.05
C ALA A 175 18.12 -23.91 -22.07
N LEU A 176 18.31 -25.06 -21.45
CA LEU A 176 17.38 -25.63 -20.49
C LEU A 176 17.79 -25.28 -19.06
N GLN A 177 16.85 -24.70 -18.29
CA GLN A 177 16.98 -24.53 -16.85
C GLN A 177 16.00 -25.45 -16.12
N ALA A 178 16.51 -26.27 -15.21
CA ALA A 178 15.72 -27.24 -14.45
C ALA A 178 15.24 -26.62 -13.13
N PHE A 179 13.94 -26.31 -13.04
CA PHE A 179 13.33 -25.96 -11.75
C PHE A 179 12.88 -27.21 -10.98
N SER A 180 12.85 -27.12 -9.64
CA SER A 180 12.58 -28.26 -8.74
C SER A 180 13.46 -29.51 -8.99
N PRO A 181 14.79 -29.37 -9.20
CA PRO A 181 15.67 -30.49 -9.55
C PRO A 181 15.71 -31.60 -8.48
N LEU A 182 15.35 -31.27 -7.24
CA LEU A 182 15.29 -32.20 -6.10
C LEU A 182 13.90 -32.85 -5.90
N ALA A 183 12.99 -32.75 -6.88
CA ALA A 183 11.59 -33.19 -6.76
C ALA A 183 10.90 -32.66 -5.47
N ARG A 184 11.21 -31.41 -5.09
CA ARG A 184 10.78 -30.75 -3.83
C ARG A 184 11.12 -31.55 -2.56
N GLY A 185 12.20 -32.33 -2.59
CA GLY A 185 12.65 -33.17 -1.48
C GLY A 185 11.92 -34.51 -1.34
N LYS A 186 10.85 -34.76 -2.10
CA LYS A 186 9.98 -35.94 -1.94
C LYS A 186 10.59 -37.26 -2.41
N LYS A 187 11.71 -37.19 -3.11
CA LYS A 187 12.38 -38.34 -3.74
C LYS A 187 13.82 -38.53 -3.28
N LEU A 188 14.23 -37.85 -2.21
CA LEU A 188 15.58 -37.99 -1.65
C LEU A 188 15.82 -39.38 -1.04
N GLU A 189 14.75 -40.11 -0.71
CA GLU A 189 14.79 -41.48 -0.15
C GLU A 189 14.56 -42.56 -1.21
N ASP A 190 14.53 -42.22 -2.51
CA ASP A 190 14.42 -43.21 -3.58
C ASP A 190 15.62 -44.17 -3.56
N THR A 191 15.36 -45.48 -3.57
CA THR A 191 16.41 -46.50 -3.41
C THR A 191 17.47 -46.41 -4.49
N THR A 192 17.07 -46.11 -5.73
CA THR A 192 18.02 -45.97 -6.86
C THR A 192 18.97 -44.80 -6.62
N VAL A 193 18.41 -43.67 -6.17
CA VAL A 193 19.20 -42.47 -5.89
C VAL A 193 20.09 -42.67 -4.66
N ALA A 194 19.59 -43.33 -3.62
CA ALA A 194 20.35 -43.63 -2.41
C ALA A 194 21.53 -44.56 -2.69
N ASP A 195 21.33 -45.61 -3.50
CA ASP A 195 22.38 -46.57 -3.87
C ASP A 195 23.49 -45.88 -4.69
N ILE A 196 23.11 -45.01 -5.64
CA ILE A 196 24.08 -44.22 -6.42
C ILE A 196 24.81 -43.23 -5.51
N ALA A 197 24.10 -42.54 -4.63
CA ALA A 197 24.68 -41.59 -3.67
C ALA A 197 25.71 -42.28 -2.75
N GLN A 198 25.40 -43.49 -2.27
CA GLN A 198 26.33 -44.30 -1.47
C GLN A 198 27.58 -44.68 -2.27
N ARG A 199 27.45 -45.14 -3.51
CA ARG A 199 28.60 -45.48 -4.37
C ARG A 199 29.52 -44.29 -4.63
N LEU A 200 28.94 -43.10 -4.79
CA LEU A 200 29.68 -41.87 -5.04
C LEU A 200 30.18 -41.17 -3.77
N ALA A 201 29.83 -41.68 -2.58
CA ALA A 201 30.05 -41.01 -1.30
C ALA A 201 29.51 -39.56 -1.26
N ARG A 202 28.34 -39.34 -1.87
CA ARG A 202 27.64 -38.05 -1.95
C ARG A 202 26.23 -38.13 -1.35
N SER A 203 25.57 -37.00 -1.19
CA SER A 203 24.17 -36.97 -0.80
C SER A 203 23.23 -37.23 -2.00
N PRO A 204 22.00 -37.73 -1.76
CA PRO A 204 20.99 -37.84 -2.81
C PRO A 204 20.73 -36.51 -3.54
N ALA A 205 20.80 -35.38 -2.83
CA ALA A 205 20.62 -34.06 -3.46
C ALA A 205 21.74 -33.73 -4.44
N GLN A 206 23.00 -34.03 -4.09
CA GLN A 206 24.15 -33.84 -4.99
C GLN A 206 24.02 -34.70 -6.24
N VAL A 207 23.58 -35.96 -6.11
CA VAL A 207 23.32 -36.85 -7.26
C VAL A 207 22.26 -36.25 -8.19
N LEU A 208 21.15 -35.75 -7.66
CA LEU A 208 20.07 -35.16 -8.49
C LEU A 208 20.51 -33.87 -9.19
N ILE A 209 21.31 -33.04 -8.53
CA ILE A 209 21.88 -31.83 -9.13
C ILE A 209 22.89 -32.20 -10.21
N ARG A 210 23.82 -33.13 -9.92
CA ARG A 210 24.83 -33.58 -10.88
C ARG A 210 24.19 -34.25 -12.10
N TYR A 211 23.13 -35.02 -11.90
CA TYR A 211 22.34 -35.58 -12.99
C TYR A 211 21.86 -34.50 -13.95
N CYS A 212 21.25 -33.42 -13.43
CA CYS A 212 20.81 -32.31 -14.28
C CYS A 212 21.99 -31.68 -15.04
N LEU A 213 23.12 -31.43 -14.35
CA LEU A 213 24.32 -30.85 -14.96
C LEU A 213 24.89 -31.73 -16.10
N GLN A 214 25.01 -33.04 -15.90
CA GLN A 214 25.50 -33.97 -16.93
C GLN A 214 24.50 -34.14 -18.10
N LYS A 215 23.20 -33.93 -17.86
CA LYS A 215 22.20 -33.83 -18.93
C LYS A 215 22.22 -32.49 -19.67
N GLY A 216 23.06 -31.55 -19.26
CA GLY A 216 23.15 -30.20 -19.84
C GLY A 216 22.03 -29.26 -19.39
N TRP A 217 21.33 -29.58 -18.30
CA TRP A 217 20.27 -28.75 -17.73
C TRP A 217 20.81 -27.95 -16.56
N ALA A 218 20.63 -26.63 -16.58
CA ALA A 218 21.08 -25.78 -15.49
C ALA A 218 20.12 -25.85 -14.29
N PRO A 219 20.45 -26.52 -13.16
CA PRO A 219 19.50 -26.75 -12.08
C PRO A 219 19.43 -25.56 -11.10
N LEU A 220 18.25 -25.40 -10.51
CA LEU A 220 17.92 -24.34 -9.55
C LEU A 220 17.49 -24.91 -8.18
N PRO A 221 18.41 -25.55 -7.41
CA PRO A 221 18.11 -25.96 -6.04
C PRO A 221 17.82 -24.75 -5.14
N LYS A 222 17.04 -24.99 -4.08
CA LYS A 222 16.61 -24.00 -3.09
C LYS A 222 16.87 -24.51 -1.68
N SER A 223 17.43 -23.68 -0.82
CA SER A 223 17.48 -23.93 0.62
C SER A 223 17.63 -22.63 1.40
N VAL A 224 17.19 -22.61 2.65
CA VAL A 224 17.53 -21.54 3.63
C VAL A 224 18.59 -22.00 4.63
N ASN A 225 18.91 -23.31 4.62
CA ASN A 225 19.90 -23.90 5.50
C ASN A 225 21.27 -23.83 4.83
N GLU A 226 22.21 -23.16 5.50
CA GLU A 226 23.54 -22.86 4.96
C GLU A 226 24.34 -24.10 4.54
N GLU A 227 24.34 -25.15 5.37
CA GLU A 227 25.07 -26.39 5.07
C GLU A 227 24.51 -27.09 3.82
N ARG A 228 23.19 -27.10 3.64
CA ARG A 228 22.58 -27.60 2.39
C ARG A 228 22.90 -26.71 1.18
N ILE A 229 23.04 -25.40 1.35
CA ILE A 229 23.45 -24.48 0.27
C ILE A 229 24.86 -24.85 -0.20
N LYS A 230 25.81 -24.98 0.74
CA LYS A 230 27.19 -25.39 0.46
C LYS A 230 27.24 -26.78 -0.19
N GLN A 231 26.53 -27.75 0.37
CA GLN A 231 26.47 -29.10 -0.18
C GLN A 231 25.89 -29.14 -1.60
N ASN A 232 24.86 -28.33 -1.89
CA ASN A 232 24.29 -28.25 -3.24
C ASN A 232 25.23 -27.58 -4.26
N ALA A 233 26.21 -26.78 -3.81
CA ALA A 233 27.25 -26.19 -4.66
C ALA A 233 28.39 -27.18 -4.98
N ASP A 234 28.64 -28.12 -4.06
CA ASP A 234 29.71 -29.13 -4.16
C ASP A 234 29.29 -30.30 -5.07
N VAL A 235 29.18 -30.02 -6.37
CA VAL A 235 28.65 -30.96 -7.39
C VAL A 235 29.49 -30.99 -8.68
N PHE A 236 30.67 -30.38 -8.64
CA PHE A 236 31.55 -30.27 -9.82
C PHE A 236 32.79 -31.19 -9.75
N ASP A 237 33.03 -31.85 -8.61
CA ASP A 237 34.21 -32.66 -8.34
C ASP A 237 34.00 -34.18 -8.53
N PHE A 238 32.83 -34.59 -9.07
CA PHE A 238 32.53 -35.98 -9.39
C PHE A 238 31.65 -36.10 -10.64
N ASP A 239 31.62 -37.30 -11.22
CA ASP A 239 30.73 -37.69 -12.32
C ASP A 239 29.87 -38.90 -11.93
N ILE A 240 28.65 -38.94 -12.43
CA ILE A 240 27.77 -40.11 -12.43
C ILE A 240 28.14 -40.95 -13.65
N SER A 241 28.41 -42.24 -13.43
CA SER A 241 28.76 -43.19 -14.50
C SER A 241 27.64 -43.35 -15.53
N GLU A 242 27.96 -43.77 -16.77
CA GLU A 242 26.93 -44.02 -17.79
C GLU A 242 25.88 -45.04 -17.34
N GLY A 243 26.31 -46.08 -16.61
CA GLY A 243 25.40 -47.09 -16.05
C GLY A 243 24.44 -46.48 -15.02
N ASP A 244 24.95 -45.65 -14.11
CA ASP A 244 24.12 -44.97 -13.11
C ASP A 244 23.21 -43.90 -13.72
N MET A 245 23.69 -43.19 -14.76
CA MET A 245 22.87 -42.27 -15.55
C MET A 245 21.71 -43.01 -16.21
N THR A 246 21.95 -44.19 -16.78
CA THR A 246 20.92 -45.04 -17.39
C THR A 246 19.87 -45.48 -16.35
N LEU A 247 20.30 -45.81 -15.12
CA LEU A 247 19.38 -46.14 -14.02
C LEU A 247 18.48 -44.95 -13.67
N LEU A 248 19.06 -43.75 -13.54
CA LEU A 248 18.30 -42.53 -13.27
C LEU A 248 17.35 -42.17 -14.42
N GLU A 249 17.77 -42.39 -15.66
CA GLU A 249 16.93 -42.20 -16.84
C GLU A 249 15.73 -43.16 -16.88
N GLY A 250 15.89 -44.37 -16.34
CA GLY A 250 14.84 -45.36 -16.18
C GLY A 250 13.76 -44.98 -15.15
N LEU A 251 13.99 -43.97 -14.32
CA LEU A 251 13.02 -43.49 -13.32
C LEU A 251 11.92 -42.62 -13.92
N ASP A 252 11.99 -42.26 -15.21
CA ASP A 252 10.98 -41.42 -15.83
C ASP A 252 9.59 -42.03 -15.67
N SER A 253 8.67 -41.26 -15.11
CA SER A 253 7.30 -41.72 -14.93
C SER A 253 6.49 -41.66 -16.23
N GLY A 254 7.05 -41.07 -17.29
CA GLY A 254 6.34 -40.77 -18.55
C GLY A 254 5.22 -39.74 -18.39
N LYS A 255 5.01 -39.24 -17.16
CA LYS A 255 4.06 -38.18 -16.85
C LYS A 255 4.82 -36.87 -16.91
N GLY A 256 4.35 -35.97 -17.78
CA GLY A 256 4.78 -34.57 -17.73
C GLY A 256 4.47 -33.94 -16.37
N PRO A 257 4.96 -32.71 -16.11
CA PRO A 257 4.65 -31.98 -14.88
C PRO A 257 3.15 -32.09 -14.56
N SER A 258 2.81 -32.74 -13.44
CA SER A 258 1.46 -32.63 -12.92
C SER A 258 1.35 -31.20 -12.41
N PHE A 259 0.79 -30.35 -13.26
CA PHE A 259 0.36 -29.02 -12.87
C PHE A 259 -0.82 -29.07 -11.91
N ASP A 260 -1.10 -30.20 -11.26
CA ASP A 260 -2.03 -30.44 -10.16
C ASP A 260 -1.88 -29.51 -8.94
N TRP A 261 -1.08 -28.45 -9.01
CA TRP A 261 -1.02 -27.36 -8.05
C TRP A 261 -1.22 -25.96 -8.71
N ILE A 262 -1.16 -25.89 -10.05
CA ILE A 262 -1.57 -24.76 -10.91
C ILE A 262 -3.00 -24.99 -11.47
N SER A 263 -3.34 -26.22 -11.88
CA SER A 263 -4.69 -26.72 -12.21
C SER A 263 -5.49 -27.14 -10.98
N LYS A 264 -4.87 -27.27 -9.80
CA LYS A 264 -5.59 -27.27 -8.52
C LYS A 264 -5.74 -25.86 -7.95
N GLY A 265 -6.28 -24.95 -8.73
CA GLY A 265 -7.65 -24.58 -8.38
C GLY A 265 -8.52 -25.70 -8.94
N ASN A 266 -8.82 -26.75 -8.15
CA ASN A 266 -9.70 -27.82 -8.58
C ASN A 266 -10.87 -27.13 -9.29
N MET A 267 -11.05 -27.30 -10.61
CA MET A 267 -12.40 -27.16 -11.14
C MET A 267 -13.08 -28.40 -10.60
N PRO A 268 -13.86 -28.27 -9.53
CA PRO A 268 -14.39 -29.45 -8.93
C PRO A 268 -15.41 -30.05 -9.93
N SER A 269 -15.82 -31.32 -9.79
CA SER A 269 -16.89 -31.89 -10.64
C SER A 269 -18.08 -30.92 -10.73
N VAL A 270 -18.94 -30.92 -11.75
CA VAL A 270 -20.08 -29.97 -11.78
C VAL A 270 -20.83 -29.92 -10.45
N THR A 271 -20.95 -31.05 -9.75
CA THR A 271 -21.46 -31.14 -8.38
C THR A 271 -20.56 -30.49 -7.33
N THR A 272 -19.25 -30.71 -7.34
CA THR A 272 -18.32 -30.03 -6.41
C THR A 272 -18.11 -28.54 -6.78
N TRP A 273 -18.29 -28.13 -8.04
CA TRP A 273 -18.23 -26.75 -8.54
C TRP A 273 -19.50 -26.04 -8.08
N LEU A 274 -20.66 -26.69 -8.21
CA LEU A 274 -21.92 -26.22 -7.64
C LEU A 274 -21.89 -26.21 -6.11
N LEU A 275 -21.25 -27.17 -5.43
CA LEU A 275 -21.09 -27.17 -3.97
C LEU A 275 -20.02 -26.18 -3.49
N GLY A 276 -18.98 -25.91 -4.28
CA GLY A 276 -17.96 -24.91 -3.99
C GLY A 276 -18.44 -23.48 -4.28
N VAL A 277 -19.20 -23.30 -5.36
CA VAL A 277 -19.93 -22.07 -5.66
C VAL A 277 -21.05 -21.89 -4.66
N ALA A 278 -21.86 -22.88 -4.32
CA ALA A 278 -22.82 -22.77 -3.23
C ALA A 278 -22.11 -22.52 -1.89
N GLY A 279 -20.95 -23.13 -1.65
CA GLY A 279 -20.12 -22.94 -0.46
C GLY A 279 -19.46 -21.57 -0.36
N LEU A 280 -19.40 -20.78 -1.45
CA LEU A 280 -18.94 -19.39 -1.46
C LEU A 280 -20.13 -18.42 -1.59
N VAL A 281 -21.03 -18.65 -2.54
CA VAL A 281 -22.24 -17.86 -2.80
C VAL A 281 -23.23 -17.90 -1.65
N LEU A 282 -23.41 -19.02 -0.91
CA LEU A 282 -24.30 -19.03 0.25
C LEU A 282 -23.73 -18.19 1.40
N PRO A 283 -22.48 -18.36 1.88
CA PRO A 283 -21.95 -17.49 2.93
C PRO A 283 -21.82 -16.04 2.49
N TYR A 284 -21.34 -15.76 1.28
CA TYR A 284 -21.21 -14.37 0.81
C TYR A 284 -22.54 -13.74 0.40
N GLY A 285 -23.50 -14.52 -0.07
CA GLY A 285 -24.88 -14.08 -0.31
C GLY A 285 -25.64 -13.87 0.99
N LEU A 286 -25.36 -14.66 2.04
CA LEU A 286 -25.91 -14.47 3.38
C LEU A 286 -25.26 -13.27 4.08
N ILE A 287 -23.95 -13.08 3.96
CA ILE A 287 -23.26 -11.83 4.37
C ILE A 287 -23.83 -10.65 3.60
N GLY A 288 -24.01 -10.78 2.28
CA GLY A 288 -24.61 -9.77 1.43
C GLY A 288 -26.03 -9.41 1.85
N GLY A 289 -26.88 -10.41 2.10
CA GLY A 289 -28.25 -10.22 2.61
C GLY A 289 -28.29 -9.65 4.02
N LEU A 290 -27.34 -10.03 4.89
CA LEU A 290 -27.16 -9.42 6.20
C LEU A 290 -26.72 -7.96 6.07
N MET A 291 -25.82 -7.63 5.14
CA MET A 291 -25.42 -6.24 4.86
C MET A 291 -26.56 -5.41 4.26
N SER A 292 -27.59 -6.02 3.67
CA SER A 292 -28.84 -5.32 3.31
C SER A 292 -29.70 -4.97 4.52
N VAL A 293 -29.42 -5.52 5.71
CA VAL A 293 -30.08 -5.14 6.96
C VAL A 293 -29.38 -3.91 7.52
N ARG A 294 -30.09 -2.78 7.56
CA ARG A 294 -29.58 -1.46 7.99
C ARG A 294 -28.77 -1.49 9.29
N SER A 295 -29.25 -2.19 10.32
CA SER A 295 -28.57 -2.27 11.62
C SER A 295 -27.23 -3.00 11.54
N VAL A 296 -27.13 -4.03 10.69
CA VAL A 296 -25.90 -4.79 10.47
C VAL A 296 -24.91 -3.96 9.64
N GLU A 297 -25.36 -3.33 8.56
CA GLU A 297 -24.54 -2.43 7.74
C GLU A 297 -23.94 -1.32 8.62
N ARG A 298 -24.78 -0.65 9.41
CA ARG A 298 -24.36 0.44 10.29
C ARG A 298 -23.39 -0.05 11.36
N GLY A 299 -23.64 -1.24 11.93
CA GLY A 299 -22.73 -1.88 12.87
C GLY A 299 -21.35 -2.18 12.26
N ALA A 300 -21.30 -2.61 11.00
CA ALA A 300 -20.06 -2.94 10.30
C ALA A 300 -19.25 -1.71 9.88
N ILE A 301 -19.91 -0.65 9.37
CA ILE A 301 -19.24 0.54 8.86
C ILE A 301 -18.81 1.48 10.00
N TYR A 302 -19.72 1.78 10.92
CA TYR A 302 -19.51 2.80 11.95
C TYR A 302 -18.94 2.19 13.25
N MET A 303 -19.25 0.91 13.53
CA MET A 303 -18.86 0.22 14.76
C MET A 303 -19.16 0.99 16.06
N PRO A 304 -20.37 1.59 16.21
CA PRO A 304 -20.67 2.51 17.33
C PRO A 304 -20.68 1.81 18.70
N ALA A 305 -20.92 0.50 18.73
CA ALA A 305 -20.97 -0.28 19.97
C ALA A 305 -19.57 -0.53 20.58
N PHE A 306 -18.49 -0.33 19.81
CA PHE A 306 -17.13 -0.61 20.28
C PHE A 306 -16.58 0.60 21.04
N LYS A 307 -16.74 0.58 22.37
CA LYS A 307 -16.24 1.63 23.27
C LYS A 307 -14.83 1.29 23.76
N THR A 308 -13.85 2.08 23.33
CA THR A 308 -12.42 1.95 23.69
C THR A 308 -12.06 2.63 25.01
N THR A 309 -13.01 3.36 25.60
CA THR A 309 -12.85 4.08 26.88
C THR A 309 -13.80 3.53 27.96
N PRO A 310 -13.81 2.21 28.25
CA PRO A 310 -14.71 1.67 29.24
C PRO A 310 -14.41 2.32 30.61
N LEU A 311 -15.47 2.69 31.33
CA LEU A 311 -15.42 3.24 32.70
C LEU A 311 -14.81 4.65 32.86
N ARG A 312 -14.44 5.34 31.78
CA ARG A 312 -14.01 6.75 31.83
C ARG A 312 -15.12 7.67 31.33
N ASP A 313 -15.37 8.72 32.10
CA ASP A 313 -16.42 9.71 31.84
C ASP A 313 -15.92 10.75 30.82
N LEU A 314 -16.60 10.84 29.67
CA LEU A 314 -16.26 11.79 28.61
C LEU A 314 -16.56 13.25 29.00
N HIS A 315 -17.34 13.50 30.06
CA HIS A 315 -17.49 14.84 30.63
C HIS A 315 -16.25 15.30 31.42
N VAL A 316 -15.28 14.42 31.67
CA VAL A 316 -14.08 14.71 32.49
C VAL A 316 -12.79 14.49 31.67
N PRO A 317 -12.42 15.43 30.79
CA PRO A 317 -11.23 15.35 29.93
C PRO A 317 -9.90 15.12 30.68
N GLU A 318 -9.83 15.47 31.96
CA GLU A 318 -8.65 15.26 32.83
C GLU A 318 -8.30 13.78 32.95
N LYS A 319 -9.29 12.88 32.87
CA LYS A 319 -9.08 11.41 32.84
C LYS A 319 -8.38 10.92 31.58
N PHE A 320 -8.18 11.80 30.60
CA PHE A 320 -7.52 11.56 29.33
C PHE A 320 -6.20 12.36 29.21
N GLY A 321 -5.74 12.96 30.31
CA GLY A 321 -4.44 13.64 30.39
C GLY A 321 -4.46 15.09 29.90
N PHE A 322 -5.62 15.74 29.90
CA PHE A 322 -5.71 17.19 29.71
C PHE A 322 -5.64 17.91 31.06
N GLY A 323 -5.18 19.16 31.05
CA GLY A 323 -5.24 20.03 32.21
C GLY A 323 -6.68 20.37 32.59
N ARG A 324 -6.93 20.69 33.86
CA ARG A 324 -8.27 21.07 34.33
C ARG A 324 -8.79 22.27 33.56
N HIS A 325 -9.99 22.15 32.97
CA HIS A 325 -10.61 23.13 32.06
C HIS A 325 -9.82 23.48 30.79
N GLN A 326 -8.77 22.73 30.45
CA GLN A 326 -8.10 22.87 29.14
C GLN A 326 -9.06 22.51 28.00
N VAL A 327 -9.88 21.49 28.24
CA VAL A 327 -10.91 21.02 27.33
C VAL A 327 -12.27 21.39 27.90
N SER A 328 -13.11 22.01 27.08
CA SER A 328 -14.52 22.23 27.39
C SER A 328 -15.35 21.16 26.69
N ALA A 329 -16.01 20.31 27.49
CA ALA A 329 -16.98 19.32 27.02
C ALA A 329 -18.39 19.93 27.04
N PHE A 330 -19.17 19.75 25.98
CA PHE A 330 -20.50 20.34 25.81
C PHE A 330 -21.33 19.53 24.81
N ASN A 331 -22.62 19.86 24.65
CA ASN A 331 -23.46 19.23 23.63
C ASN A 331 -23.84 20.21 22.51
N VAL A 332 -24.13 19.67 21.34
CA VAL A 332 -24.65 20.42 20.19
C VAL A 332 -25.90 19.72 19.68
N THR A 333 -27.00 20.47 19.59
CA THR A 333 -28.25 19.95 19.04
C THR A 333 -28.23 20.00 17.52
N THR A 334 -28.51 18.87 16.87
CA THR A 334 -28.64 18.79 15.42
C THR A 334 -29.98 19.35 14.94
N PRO A 335 -30.11 19.72 13.64
CA PRO A 335 -31.39 20.16 13.08
C PRO A 335 -32.54 19.16 13.22
N ASP A 336 -32.23 17.87 13.35
CA ASP A 336 -33.20 16.79 13.60
C ASP A 336 -33.41 16.47 15.10
N GLY A 337 -32.88 17.31 16.01
CA GLY A 337 -33.19 17.30 17.44
C GLY A 337 -32.38 16.34 18.29
N LEU A 338 -31.26 15.80 17.78
CA LEU A 338 -30.37 14.91 18.54
C LEU A 338 -29.28 15.72 19.24
N ALA A 339 -28.90 15.30 20.45
CA ALA A 339 -27.75 15.86 21.15
C ALA A 339 -26.45 15.13 20.75
N LEU A 340 -25.45 15.89 20.29
CA LEU A 340 -24.10 15.42 20.02
C LEU A 340 -23.14 15.87 21.11
N HIS A 341 -22.27 14.98 21.57
CA HIS A 341 -21.23 15.30 22.53
C HIS A 341 -19.98 15.83 21.82
N ALA A 342 -19.48 16.99 22.24
CA ALA A 342 -18.37 17.69 21.62
C ALA A 342 -17.35 18.21 22.64
N TRP A 343 -16.09 18.28 22.21
CA TRP A 343 -14.97 18.82 22.98
C TRP A 343 -14.29 19.95 22.20
N HIS A 344 -14.08 21.08 22.87
CA HIS A 344 -13.17 22.13 22.42
C HIS A 344 -11.89 22.11 23.24
N ILE A 345 -10.76 22.01 22.57
CA ILE A 345 -9.45 21.81 23.16
C ILE A 345 -8.63 23.07 22.94
N LEU A 346 -8.18 23.70 24.03
CA LEU A 346 -7.24 24.80 23.99
C LEU A 346 -5.82 24.29 23.70
N PRO A 347 -5.05 25.00 22.86
CA PRO A 347 -3.64 24.70 22.71
C PRO A 347 -2.89 25.04 24.00
N ILE A 348 -1.80 24.32 24.23
CA ILE A 348 -1.18 24.25 25.56
C ILE A 348 -0.66 25.62 26.03
N SER A 349 -0.08 26.44 25.17
CA SER A 349 0.42 27.77 25.57
C SER A 349 -0.71 28.71 25.95
N VAL A 350 -1.82 28.71 25.20
CA VAL A 350 -3.01 29.51 25.51
C VAL A 350 -3.59 29.07 26.86
N TYR A 351 -3.68 27.76 27.10
CA TYR A 351 -4.11 27.22 28.38
C TYR A 351 -3.21 27.69 29.53
N LEU A 352 -1.89 27.55 29.40
CA LEU A 352 -0.93 27.94 30.44
C LEU A 352 -0.98 29.44 30.74
N THR A 353 -1.13 30.27 29.70
CA THR A 353 -1.23 31.74 29.83
C THR A 353 -2.48 32.15 30.59
N HIS A 354 -3.60 31.48 30.36
CA HIS A 354 -4.91 31.81 30.96
C HIS A 354 -5.31 30.87 32.11
N GLN A 355 -4.41 30.03 32.59
CA GLN A 355 -4.72 28.95 33.54
C GLN A 355 -5.41 29.46 34.80
N LYS A 356 -4.94 30.58 35.37
CA LYS A 356 -5.53 31.18 36.59
C LYS A 356 -6.97 31.64 36.41
N GLU A 357 -7.35 32.05 35.20
CA GLU A 357 -8.72 32.43 34.86
C GLU A 357 -9.57 31.17 34.66
N LEU A 358 -9.06 30.21 33.90
CA LEU A 358 -9.75 28.96 33.56
C LEU A 358 -10.08 28.13 34.82
N LEU A 359 -9.17 28.09 35.79
CA LEU A 359 -9.35 27.38 37.07
C LEU A 359 -10.39 28.00 38.02
N LYS A 360 -10.87 29.23 37.74
CA LYS A 360 -11.94 29.86 38.52
C LYS A 360 -13.34 29.46 38.08
N ARG A 361 -13.46 28.75 36.95
CA ARG A 361 -14.75 28.29 36.42
C ARG A 361 -15.36 27.21 37.33
N THR A 362 -16.69 27.13 37.32
CA THR A 362 -17.41 25.99 37.88
C THR A 362 -17.31 24.79 36.93
N ASP A 363 -17.49 23.58 37.47
CA ASP A 363 -17.50 22.33 36.69
C ASP A 363 -18.80 22.13 35.88
N GLU A 364 -19.70 23.11 35.88
CA GLU A 364 -20.94 23.05 35.11
C GLU A 364 -20.66 23.08 33.61
N ILE A 365 -21.34 22.19 32.88
CA ILE A 365 -21.33 22.18 31.42
C ILE A 365 -22.16 23.37 30.96
N VAL A 366 -21.48 24.46 30.59
CA VAL A 366 -22.12 25.68 30.11
C VAL A 366 -21.88 25.82 28.61
N GLU A 367 -22.94 25.64 27.84
CA GLU A 367 -23.02 25.94 26.40
C GLU A 367 -23.17 27.44 26.17
N SER A 368 -22.21 28.24 26.64
CA SER A 368 -22.23 29.70 26.42
C SER A 368 -21.02 30.15 25.64
N ARG A 369 -21.28 30.95 24.61
CA ARG A 369 -20.28 31.70 23.83
C ARG A 369 -19.33 32.51 24.72
N ASP A 370 -19.76 32.87 25.92
CA ASP A 370 -19.01 33.70 26.86
C ASP A 370 -18.12 32.90 27.81
N THR A 371 -18.08 31.57 27.68
CA THR A 371 -17.09 30.79 28.43
C THR A 371 -15.67 31.21 28.02
N PRO A 372 -14.71 31.30 28.97
CA PRO A 372 -13.34 31.71 28.67
C PRO A 372 -12.69 30.94 27.52
N ASN A 373 -12.93 29.64 27.40
CA ASN A 373 -12.35 28.83 26.32
C ASN A 373 -12.79 29.30 24.93
N PHE A 374 -14.09 29.55 24.72
CA PHE A 374 -14.59 30.03 23.43
C PHE A 374 -14.24 31.49 23.18
N ARG A 375 -14.22 32.32 24.23
CA ARG A 375 -13.74 33.70 24.16
C ARG A 375 -12.30 33.78 23.64
N LEU A 376 -11.40 32.94 24.16
CA LEU A 376 -10.00 32.88 23.73
C LEU A 376 -9.85 32.48 22.26
N LEU A 377 -10.70 31.59 21.74
CA LEU A 377 -10.73 31.24 20.31
C LEU A 377 -11.30 32.36 19.43
N ARG A 378 -12.38 33.00 19.89
CA ARG A 378 -13.13 33.99 19.11
C ARG A 378 -12.41 35.33 19.04
N ASP A 379 -11.87 35.80 20.16
CA ASP A 379 -11.35 37.16 20.31
C ASP A 379 -9.92 37.30 19.77
N ASP A 380 -9.17 36.20 19.64
CA ASP A 380 -7.88 36.18 18.94
C ASP A 380 -8.12 36.02 17.43
N PRO A 381 -7.89 37.03 16.58
CA PRO A 381 -8.10 36.94 15.14
C PRO A 381 -7.14 35.97 14.44
N ASP A 382 -5.96 35.72 15.02
CA ASP A 382 -4.93 34.85 14.48
C ASP A 382 -5.16 33.36 14.82
N ALA A 383 -6.08 33.08 15.75
CA ALA A 383 -6.44 31.72 16.11
C ALA A 383 -7.12 30.99 14.93
N ARG A 384 -6.82 29.70 14.79
CA ARG A 384 -7.44 28.78 13.83
C ARG A 384 -8.18 27.69 14.56
N LEU A 385 -9.32 27.27 14.01
CA LEU A 385 -10.09 26.16 14.52
C LEU A 385 -9.97 24.96 13.58
N VAL A 386 -9.47 23.83 14.09
CA VAL A 386 -9.55 22.56 13.38
C VAL A 386 -10.82 21.84 13.85
N VAL A 387 -11.78 21.67 12.94
CA VAL A 387 -12.93 20.78 13.17
C VAL A 387 -12.51 19.37 12.77
N HIS A 388 -12.35 18.49 13.76
CA HIS A 388 -11.86 17.14 13.61
C HIS A 388 -13.01 16.13 13.55
N THR A 389 -13.12 15.42 12.43
CA THR A 389 -14.07 14.30 12.22
C THR A 389 -13.31 12.98 12.33
N HIS A 390 -13.57 12.20 13.39
CA HIS A 390 -12.83 10.97 13.69
C HIS A 390 -13.23 9.75 12.85
N GLY A 391 -12.38 8.71 12.85
CA GLY A 391 -12.64 7.43 12.16
C GLY A 391 -13.72 6.56 12.79
N SER A 392 -13.93 5.35 12.27
CA SER A 392 -14.87 4.38 12.82
C SER A 392 -14.41 3.84 14.18
N SER A 393 -15.34 3.24 14.93
CA SER A 393 -15.15 2.69 16.29
C SER A 393 -14.70 3.71 17.35
N GLY A 394 -14.72 3.32 18.63
CA GLY A 394 -14.22 4.14 19.73
C GLY A 394 -15.03 5.41 20.01
N THR A 395 -14.53 6.24 20.92
CA THR A 395 -15.13 7.55 21.27
C THR A 395 -14.17 8.68 20.91
N LEU A 396 -14.63 9.93 20.90
CA LEU A 396 -13.79 11.11 20.67
C LEU A 396 -12.56 11.17 21.61
N ALA A 397 -12.59 10.48 22.76
CA ALA A 397 -11.52 10.43 23.75
C ALA A 397 -10.66 9.15 23.71
N SER A 398 -10.75 8.34 22.65
CA SER A 398 -9.86 7.19 22.44
C SER A 398 -8.39 7.63 22.51
N SER A 399 -7.52 6.86 23.17
CA SER A 399 -6.16 7.29 23.53
C SER A 399 -5.37 7.91 22.38
N TRP A 400 -5.28 7.22 21.23
CA TRP A 400 -4.56 7.71 20.06
C TRP A 400 -5.15 9.01 19.49
N ARG A 401 -6.46 9.25 19.63
CA ARG A 401 -7.10 10.50 19.17
C ARG A 401 -6.71 11.67 20.05
N VAL A 402 -6.60 11.42 21.34
CA VAL A 402 -6.15 12.44 22.30
C VAL A 402 -4.73 12.88 21.98
N ASP A 403 -3.86 11.95 21.60
CA ASP A 403 -2.51 12.27 21.12
C ASP A 403 -2.54 13.04 19.79
N CYS A 404 -3.40 12.66 18.83
CA CYS A 404 -3.62 13.44 17.62
C CYS A 404 -4.02 14.90 17.92
N TYR A 405 -4.91 15.14 18.90
CA TYR A 405 -5.33 16.49 19.25
C TYR A 405 -4.18 17.31 19.83
N ARG A 406 -3.34 16.69 20.66
CA ARG A 406 -2.13 17.36 21.19
C ARG A 406 -1.17 17.71 20.08
N ALA A 407 -0.95 16.81 19.13
CA ALA A 407 -0.08 17.06 17.99
C ALA A 407 -0.62 18.18 17.09
N LEU A 408 -1.92 18.18 16.80
CA LEU A 408 -2.62 19.26 16.09
C LEU A 408 -2.41 20.63 16.78
N CYS A 409 -2.65 20.70 18.08
CA CYS A 409 -2.43 21.92 18.86
C CYS A 409 -0.94 22.33 18.86
N SER A 410 -0.02 21.36 18.92
CA SER A 410 1.44 21.62 19.00
C SER A 410 2.03 22.17 17.71
N ALA A 411 1.34 22.03 16.57
CA ALA A 411 1.78 22.61 15.30
C ALA A 411 1.92 24.15 15.35
N ALA A 412 1.09 24.82 16.14
CA ALA A 412 1.19 26.23 16.49
C ALA A 412 0.53 26.40 17.88
N PRO A 413 1.31 26.20 18.96
CA PRO A 413 0.80 26.02 20.33
C PRO A 413 0.15 27.26 20.93
N ASP A 414 0.21 28.39 20.23
CA ASP A 414 -0.42 29.65 20.61
C ASP A 414 -1.71 29.95 19.81
N ARG A 415 -2.03 29.17 18.77
CA ARG A 415 -3.04 29.57 17.76
C ARG A 415 -4.02 28.47 17.33
N ILE A 416 -3.68 27.19 17.41
CA ILE A 416 -4.53 26.12 16.86
C ILE A 416 -5.39 25.50 17.94
N HIS A 417 -6.69 25.71 17.84
CA HIS A 417 -7.69 25.02 18.65
C HIS A 417 -8.22 23.81 17.90
N VAL A 418 -8.65 22.79 18.64
CA VAL A 418 -9.32 21.60 18.08
C VAL A 418 -10.74 21.53 18.60
N LEU A 419 -11.71 21.36 17.69
CA LEU A 419 -13.10 21.01 17.98
C LEU A 419 -13.36 19.61 17.44
N THR A 420 -13.62 18.65 18.33
CA THR A 420 -13.93 17.25 18.00
C THR A 420 -15.28 16.88 18.62
N PHE A 421 -15.90 15.83 18.12
CA PHE A 421 -17.23 15.41 18.57
C PHE A 421 -17.46 13.93 18.25
N ASP A 422 -18.32 13.28 19.01
CA ASP A 422 -18.83 11.95 18.69
C ASP A 422 -20.03 12.08 17.75
N TYR A 423 -20.05 11.33 16.65
CA TYR A 423 -21.23 11.27 15.77
C TYR A 423 -22.44 10.67 16.50
N ARG A 424 -23.65 10.85 15.95
CA ARG A 424 -24.86 10.20 16.46
C ARG A 424 -24.64 8.69 16.68
N GLY A 425 -24.95 8.20 17.87
CA GLY A 425 -24.74 6.83 18.31
C GLY A 425 -23.32 6.47 18.76
N PHE A 426 -22.36 7.39 18.73
CA PHE A 426 -21.02 7.20 19.32
C PHE A 426 -20.95 7.83 20.72
N GLY A 427 -20.13 7.25 21.59
CA GLY A 427 -19.83 7.83 22.91
C GLY A 427 -21.09 8.18 23.72
N LEU A 428 -21.29 9.48 23.93
CA LEU A 428 -22.44 10.08 24.62
C LEU A 428 -23.48 10.70 23.67
N SER A 429 -23.23 10.72 22.36
CA SER A 429 -24.13 11.28 21.36
C SER A 429 -25.34 10.37 21.12
N GLU A 430 -26.51 10.97 20.99
CA GLU A 430 -27.78 10.26 20.80
C GLU A 430 -27.93 9.68 19.39
N GLY A 431 -28.92 8.80 19.20
CA GLY A 431 -29.32 8.31 17.87
C GLY A 431 -28.51 7.13 17.35
N SER A 432 -28.52 6.95 16.02
CA SER A 432 -27.88 5.84 15.31
C SER A 432 -27.23 6.36 14.02
N PRO A 433 -26.00 5.94 13.70
CA PRO A 433 -25.27 6.50 12.58
C PRO A 433 -25.82 6.01 11.24
N SER A 434 -25.82 6.89 10.26
CA SER A 434 -26.00 6.63 8.83
C SER A 434 -25.19 7.66 8.06
N GLU A 435 -24.94 7.44 6.76
CA GLU A 435 -24.12 8.36 5.97
C GLU A 435 -24.69 9.80 6.00
N ASP A 436 -25.97 9.96 5.71
CA ASP A 436 -26.64 11.26 5.81
C ASP A 436 -26.67 11.81 7.23
N GLY A 437 -26.89 10.95 8.22
CA GLY A 437 -26.96 11.34 9.63
C GLY A 437 -25.65 11.93 10.13
N VAL A 438 -24.52 11.26 9.88
CA VAL A 438 -23.21 11.79 10.33
C VAL A 438 -22.79 13.03 9.54
N ILE A 439 -23.27 13.22 8.30
CA ILE A 439 -23.08 14.46 7.55
C ILE A 439 -23.90 15.60 8.17
N ILE A 440 -25.14 15.33 8.63
CA ILE A 440 -25.94 16.29 9.40
C ILE A 440 -25.20 16.68 10.68
N ASP A 441 -24.62 15.71 11.39
CA ASP A 441 -23.87 15.95 12.62
C ASP A 441 -22.68 16.89 12.40
N ALA A 442 -21.85 16.59 11.40
CA ALA A 442 -20.71 17.42 11.05
C ALA A 442 -21.13 18.83 10.60
N THR A 443 -22.27 18.94 9.92
CA THR A 443 -22.86 20.24 9.53
C THR A 443 -23.32 21.02 10.77
N ALA A 444 -23.96 20.37 11.75
CA ALA A 444 -24.40 20.99 12.99
C ALA A 444 -23.22 21.53 13.81
N ILE A 445 -22.13 20.76 13.90
CA ILE A 445 -20.90 21.19 14.57
C ILE A 445 -20.26 22.40 13.88
N PHE A 446 -20.21 22.40 12.54
CA PHE A 446 -19.71 23.54 11.78
C PHE A 446 -20.59 24.77 11.97
N ASP A 447 -21.91 24.63 11.81
CA ASP A 447 -22.87 25.73 11.99
C ASP A 447 -22.83 26.25 13.44
N TRP A 448 -22.62 25.39 14.44
CA TRP A 448 -22.38 25.82 15.82
C TRP A 448 -21.09 26.64 15.96
N ALA A 449 -19.97 26.20 15.35
CA ALA A 449 -18.70 26.93 15.41
C ALA A 449 -18.81 28.33 14.79
N VAL A 450 -19.55 28.45 13.70
CA VAL A 450 -19.75 29.74 13.00
C VAL A 450 -20.77 30.61 13.74
N ASN A 451 -21.96 30.08 14.04
CA ASN A 451 -23.09 30.90 14.49
C ASN A 451 -23.12 31.09 16.01
N VAL A 452 -22.62 30.11 16.78
CA VAL A 452 -22.60 30.16 18.25
C VAL A 452 -21.23 30.61 18.74
N ALA A 453 -20.16 29.90 18.39
CA ALA A 453 -18.82 30.31 18.83
C ALA A 453 -18.34 31.61 18.12
N GLY A 454 -18.88 31.92 16.94
CA GLY A 454 -18.56 33.15 16.22
C GLY A 454 -17.22 33.09 15.49
N VAL A 455 -16.81 31.89 15.04
CA VAL A 455 -15.56 31.69 14.30
C VAL A 455 -15.83 31.84 12.81
N PRO A 456 -15.18 32.79 12.12
CA PRO A 456 -15.33 32.94 10.67
C PRO A 456 -14.89 31.67 9.90
N PRO A 457 -15.64 31.23 8.87
CA PRO A 457 -15.30 30.04 8.07
C PRO A 457 -13.86 30.02 7.54
N GLU A 458 -13.31 31.16 7.16
CA GLU A 458 -11.95 31.34 6.64
C GLU A 458 -10.85 31.02 7.67
N ARG A 459 -11.20 30.81 8.95
CA ARG A 459 -10.27 30.36 10.00
C ARG A 459 -10.48 28.89 10.39
N ILE A 460 -11.43 28.21 9.75
CA ILE A 460 -11.80 26.84 10.07
C ILE A 460 -11.11 25.89 9.07
N VAL A 461 -10.35 24.93 9.59
CA VAL A 461 -9.83 23.79 8.81
C VAL A 461 -10.68 22.57 9.14
N ILE A 462 -11.18 21.88 8.12
CA ILE A 462 -11.88 20.61 8.31
C ILE A 462 -10.86 19.48 8.18
N TYR A 463 -10.69 18.69 9.24
CA TYR A 463 -9.74 17.58 9.28
C TYR A 463 -10.48 16.26 9.47
N GLY A 464 -10.30 15.32 8.54
CA GLY A 464 -10.87 13.98 8.62
C GLY A 464 -9.82 12.88 8.75
N GLN A 465 -10.14 11.85 9.53
CA GLN A 465 -9.31 10.65 9.66
C GLN A 465 -10.10 9.38 9.34
N SER A 466 -9.54 8.50 8.49
CA SER A 466 -10.15 7.22 8.11
C SER A 466 -11.60 7.42 7.61
N MET A 467 -12.61 6.79 8.23
CA MET A 467 -14.04 7.05 7.94
C MET A 467 -14.39 8.55 7.98
N GLY A 468 -13.82 9.29 8.93
CA GLY A 468 -14.02 10.73 9.07
C GLY A 468 -13.52 11.54 7.88
N SER A 469 -12.60 11.01 7.07
CA SER A 469 -12.20 11.64 5.80
C SER A 469 -13.38 11.75 4.82
N GLY A 470 -14.27 10.75 4.79
CA GLY A 470 -15.50 10.82 4.01
C GLY A 470 -16.45 11.90 4.53
N VAL A 471 -16.60 11.99 5.86
CA VAL A 471 -17.44 13.00 6.53
C VAL A 471 -16.91 14.41 6.23
N ALA A 472 -15.60 14.63 6.35
CA ALA A 472 -14.94 15.89 6.06
C ALA A 472 -15.14 16.33 4.59
N ILE A 473 -14.93 15.41 3.63
CA ILE A 473 -15.15 15.70 2.20
C ILE A 473 -16.62 16.06 1.94
N ALA A 474 -17.57 15.31 2.51
CA ALA A 474 -19.00 15.56 2.34
C ALA A 474 -19.45 16.89 2.97
N LEU A 475 -18.93 17.22 4.16
CA LEU A 475 -19.17 18.51 4.81
C LEU A 475 -18.71 19.66 3.91
N VAL A 476 -17.44 19.65 3.47
CA VAL A 476 -16.89 20.73 2.66
C VAL A 476 -17.62 20.87 1.33
N GLN A 477 -17.98 19.76 0.67
CA GLN A 477 -18.81 19.78 -0.54
C GLN A 477 -20.16 20.46 -0.29
N ARG A 478 -20.82 20.18 0.84
CA ARG A 478 -22.10 20.79 1.23
C ARG A 478 -21.96 22.28 1.53
N LEU A 479 -20.87 22.68 2.20
CA LEU A 479 -20.56 24.09 2.49
C LEU A 479 -20.32 24.89 1.21
N VAL A 480 -19.51 24.38 0.28
CA VAL A 480 -19.28 25.04 -1.01
C VAL A 480 -20.58 25.16 -1.82
N SER A 481 -21.46 24.16 -1.74
CA SER A 481 -22.78 24.24 -2.38
C SER A 481 -23.70 25.31 -1.75
N ARG A 482 -23.41 25.78 -0.53
CA ARG A 482 -24.04 26.93 0.14
C ARG A 482 -23.28 28.25 -0.08
N GLY A 483 -22.17 28.25 -0.85
CA GLY A 483 -21.31 29.41 -1.02
C GLY A 483 -20.40 29.72 0.19
N VAL A 484 -20.22 28.75 1.09
CA VAL A 484 -19.35 28.89 2.28
C VAL A 484 -18.01 28.21 2.01
N TYR A 485 -16.92 28.95 2.21
CA TYR A 485 -15.55 28.49 1.98
C TYR A 485 -14.75 28.46 3.28
N VAL A 486 -14.16 27.30 3.57
CA VAL A 486 -13.32 27.07 4.75
C VAL A 486 -11.85 27.33 4.44
N ALA A 487 -11.00 27.47 5.46
CA ALA A 487 -9.56 27.67 5.31
C ALA A 487 -8.88 26.50 4.56
N GLY A 488 -9.39 25.29 4.74
CA GLY A 488 -8.98 24.13 3.96
C GLY A 488 -9.57 22.80 4.46
N LEU A 489 -9.30 21.76 3.70
CA LEU A 489 -9.68 20.37 3.95
C LEU A 489 -8.42 19.52 4.07
N VAL A 490 -8.26 18.83 5.18
CA VAL A 490 -7.18 17.85 5.37
C VAL A 490 -7.80 16.49 5.60
N THR A 491 -7.28 15.47 4.94
CA THR A 491 -7.71 14.08 5.16
C THR A 491 -6.51 13.20 5.46
N THR A 492 -6.70 12.24 6.35
CA THR A 492 -5.73 11.19 6.66
C THR A 492 -6.36 9.82 6.43
N ALA A 493 -5.64 8.90 5.79
CA ALA A 493 -6.14 7.57 5.47
C ALA A 493 -7.49 7.60 4.70
N GLY A 494 -7.58 8.47 3.68
CA GLY A 494 -8.79 8.66 2.88
C GLY A 494 -9.11 7.45 1.99
N PHE A 495 -10.40 7.26 1.68
CA PHE A 495 -10.87 6.16 0.84
C PHE A 495 -11.79 6.64 -0.29
N VAL A 496 -11.77 5.92 -1.42
CA VAL A 496 -12.52 6.27 -2.64
C VAL A 496 -14.03 6.14 -2.43
N ASP A 497 -14.46 4.94 -2.01
CA ASP A 497 -15.83 4.58 -1.65
C ASP A 497 -15.88 3.25 -0.87
N VAL A 498 -17.02 2.96 -0.23
CA VAL A 498 -17.20 1.72 0.55
C VAL A 498 -17.02 0.48 -0.32
N ALA A 499 -17.46 0.50 -1.57
CA ALA A 499 -17.35 -0.65 -2.47
C ALA A 499 -15.89 -0.99 -2.78
N THR A 500 -15.05 0.02 -2.97
CA THR A 500 -13.60 -0.10 -3.24
C THR A 500 -12.86 -0.59 -1.99
N ILE A 501 -13.23 -0.09 -0.81
CA ILE A 501 -12.69 -0.59 0.45
C ILE A 501 -13.12 -2.02 0.70
N ALA A 502 -14.39 -2.38 0.53
CA ALA A 502 -14.85 -3.76 0.67
C ALA A 502 -14.05 -4.72 -0.22
N LYS A 503 -13.71 -4.32 -1.45
CA LYS A 503 -12.88 -5.12 -2.37
C LYS A 503 -11.43 -5.32 -1.89
N THR A 504 -10.90 -4.42 -1.08
CA THR A 504 -9.48 -4.37 -0.67
C THR A 504 -9.25 -4.61 0.82
N TYR A 505 -10.33 -4.66 1.62
CA TYR A 505 -10.28 -4.80 3.07
C TYR A 505 -9.64 -6.13 3.48
N LYS A 506 -8.68 -6.03 4.40
CA LYS A 506 -7.96 -7.17 4.95
C LYS A 506 -8.33 -7.32 6.43
N VAL A 507 -8.56 -8.55 6.86
CA VAL A 507 -8.64 -8.89 8.29
C VAL A 507 -7.51 -9.86 8.58
N MET A 508 -6.70 -9.55 9.58
CA MET A 508 -5.50 -10.33 9.92
C MET A 508 -4.58 -10.56 8.70
N GLY A 509 -4.45 -9.56 7.82
CA GLY A 509 -3.63 -9.62 6.61
C GLY A 509 -4.25 -10.37 5.41
N ALA A 510 -5.40 -11.04 5.58
CA ALA A 510 -6.07 -11.78 4.50
C ALA A 510 -7.21 -10.95 3.86
N PRO A 511 -7.26 -10.81 2.52
CA PRO A 511 -8.33 -10.08 1.85
C PRO A 511 -9.62 -10.90 1.82
N ILE A 512 -10.54 -10.64 2.75
CA ILE A 512 -11.77 -11.44 2.97
C ILE A 512 -12.64 -11.51 1.71
N PHE A 513 -12.70 -10.44 0.93
CA PHE A 513 -13.55 -10.32 -0.24
C PHE A 513 -12.85 -10.71 -1.55
N LYS A 514 -11.60 -11.19 -1.50
CA LYS A 514 -10.86 -11.63 -2.69
C LYS A 514 -11.55 -12.79 -3.45
N PRO A 515 -12.15 -13.80 -2.79
CA PRO A 515 -12.90 -14.84 -3.50
C PRO A 515 -14.13 -14.29 -4.24
N LEU A 516 -14.78 -13.25 -3.70
CA LEU A 516 -15.93 -12.57 -4.32
C LEU A 516 -15.56 -11.84 -5.61
N GLN A 517 -14.30 -11.45 -5.80
CA GLN A 517 -13.82 -10.82 -7.04
C GLN A 517 -13.89 -11.76 -8.26
N LEU A 518 -14.05 -13.08 -8.05
CA LEU A 518 -14.33 -14.04 -9.13
C LEU A 518 -15.73 -13.84 -9.74
N PHE A 519 -16.63 -13.14 -9.05
CA PHE A 519 -18.00 -12.88 -9.45
C PHE A 519 -18.30 -11.36 -9.40
N PRO A 520 -17.72 -10.56 -10.33
CA PRO A 520 -17.85 -9.11 -10.29
C PRO A 520 -19.31 -8.62 -10.28
N GLY A 521 -20.22 -9.29 -11.00
CA GLY A 521 -21.65 -8.95 -10.99
C GLY A 521 -22.33 -9.14 -9.63
N LEU A 522 -21.89 -10.10 -8.80
CA LEU A 522 -22.40 -10.26 -7.44
C LEU A 522 -21.87 -9.15 -6.53
N VAL A 523 -20.60 -8.78 -6.66
CA VAL A 523 -20.02 -7.67 -5.89
C VAL A 523 -20.71 -6.36 -6.22
N ASP A 524 -20.97 -6.10 -7.51
CA ASP A 524 -21.67 -4.90 -7.95
C ASP A 524 -23.14 -4.90 -7.49
N TYR A 525 -23.81 -6.06 -7.49
CA TYR A 525 -25.14 -6.23 -6.91
C TYR A 525 -25.16 -5.98 -5.39
N LEU A 526 -24.23 -6.55 -4.63
CA LEU A 526 -24.14 -6.31 -3.19
C LEU A 526 -23.83 -4.85 -2.88
N ALA A 527 -22.91 -4.24 -3.64
CA ALA A 527 -22.57 -2.83 -3.50
C ALA A 527 -23.74 -1.90 -3.84
N SER A 528 -24.62 -2.27 -4.78
CA SER A 528 -25.79 -1.47 -5.14
C SER A 528 -26.89 -1.46 -4.06
N HIS A 529 -26.82 -2.37 -3.08
CA HIS A 529 -27.79 -2.47 -1.99
C HIS A 529 -27.30 -1.87 -0.67
N LEU A 530 -26.06 -1.36 -0.63
CA LEU A 530 -25.54 -0.62 0.53
C LEU A 530 -26.20 0.76 0.61
N GLU A 531 -26.69 1.13 1.80
CA GLU A 531 -27.23 2.46 2.07
C GLU A 531 -26.08 3.49 2.14
N SER A 532 -25.01 3.14 2.87
CA SER A 532 -23.81 3.97 3.02
C SER A 532 -22.78 3.60 1.95
N THR A 533 -22.68 4.42 0.92
CA THR A 533 -21.78 4.20 -0.22
C THR A 533 -20.49 5.02 -0.12
N TRP A 534 -20.52 6.16 0.57
CA TRP A 534 -19.40 7.09 0.73
C TRP A 534 -18.65 7.38 -0.58
N LYS A 535 -19.33 7.88 -1.62
CA LYS A 535 -18.73 8.21 -2.94
C LYS A 535 -17.75 9.39 -2.91
N ASN A 536 -16.70 9.31 -2.10
CA ASN A 536 -15.80 10.40 -1.75
C ASN A 536 -15.04 10.93 -2.96
N ALA A 537 -14.63 10.05 -3.88
CA ALA A 537 -13.94 10.48 -5.10
C ALA A 537 -14.81 11.37 -5.99
N ASP A 538 -16.10 11.06 -6.10
CA ASP A 538 -17.06 11.89 -6.85
C ASP A 538 -17.41 13.18 -6.10
N ARG A 539 -17.55 13.12 -4.76
CA ARG A 539 -17.74 14.32 -3.92
C ARG A 539 -16.56 15.28 -4.03
N LEU A 540 -15.34 14.76 -3.98
CA LEU A 540 -14.10 15.51 -4.09
C LEU A 540 -13.97 16.13 -5.49
N ALA A 541 -14.27 15.38 -6.55
CA ALA A 541 -14.33 15.93 -7.90
C ALA A 541 -15.40 17.02 -8.05
N ALA A 542 -16.58 16.83 -7.47
CA ALA A 542 -17.64 17.85 -7.48
C ALA A 542 -17.24 19.11 -6.69
N LEU A 543 -16.56 18.93 -5.55
CA LEU A 543 -15.97 20.01 -4.77
C LEU A 543 -14.98 20.80 -5.62
N VAL A 544 -14.03 20.13 -6.26
CA VAL A 544 -13.00 20.75 -7.12
C VAL A 544 -13.62 21.53 -8.28
N ARG A 545 -14.65 20.97 -8.95
CA ARG A 545 -15.32 21.64 -10.08
C ARG A 545 -16.05 22.91 -9.67
N ARG A 546 -16.63 22.94 -8.47
CA ARG A 546 -17.47 24.05 -7.99
C ARG A 546 -16.70 25.10 -7.23
N SER A 547 -15.52 24.77 -6.71
CA SER A 547 -14.75 25.66 -5.85
C SER A 547 -13.89 26.60 -6.68
N GLU A 548 -14.04 27.90 -6.45
CA GLU A 548 -13.13 28.91 -7.01
C GLU A 548 -11.77 28.91 -6.30
N ARG A 549 -11.74 28.48 -5.04
CA ARG A 549 -10.54 28.35 -4.20
C ARG A 549 -10.68 27.15 -3.29
N TYR A 550 -9.64 26.34 -3.20
CA TYR A 550 -9.60 25.23 -2.26
C TYR A 550 -8.17 24.90 -1.88
N HIS A 551 -7.96 24.65 -0.60
CA HIS A 551 -6.75 24.05 -0.06
C HIS A 551 -7.12 22.65 0.43
N ILE A 552 -6.67 21.62 -0.29
CA ILE A 552 -6.99 20.23 0.01
C ILE A 552 -5.67 19.49 0.24
N GLU A 553 -5.52 18.84 1.37
CA GLU A 553 -4.36 18.03 1.69
C GLU A 553 -4.79 16.58 1.93
N LEU A 554 -4.18 15.64 1.19
CA LEU A 554 -4.47 14.21 1.29
C LEU A 554 -3.22 13.53 1.83
N VAL A 555 -3.27 13.08 3.08
CA VAL A 555 -2.14 12.43 3.74
C VAL A 555 -2.45 10.95 3.90
N HIS A 556 -1.49 10.08 3.54
CA HIS A 556 -1.68 8.64 3.64
C HIS A 556 -0.36 7.93 3.91
N ALA A 557 -0.35 7.02 4.88
CA ALA A 557 0.82 6.18 5.17
C ALA A 557 0.93 5.04 4.13
N GLN A 558 2.13 4.80 3.59
CA GLN A 558 2.31 3.79 2.53
C GLN A 558 2.06 2.36 3.03
N ASP A 559 2.34 2.13 4.31
CA ASP A 559 2.24 0.88 5.05
C ASP A 559 0.88 0.68 5.74
N ASP A 560 -0.13 1.54 5.47
CA ASP A 560 -1.47 1.39 6.03
C ASP A 560 -2.09 0.04 5.61
N SER A 561 -2.19 -0.85 6.61
CA SER A 561 -2.68 -2.21 6.45
C SER A 561 -4.21 -2.32 6.34
N LEU A 562 -4.94 -1.28 6.75
CA LEU A 562 -6.40 -1.23 6.80
C LEU A 562 -6.99 -0.54 5.56
N VAL A 563 -6.47 0.63 5.22
CA VAL A 563 -6.87 1.42 4.05
C VAL A 563 -5.67 1.55 3.13
N PRO A 564 -5.58 0.79 2.03
CA PRO A 564 -4.42 0.86 1.14
C PRO A 564 -4.21 2.27 0.58
N TYR A 565 -2.96 2.73 0.56
CA TYR A 565 -2.57 4.07 0.08
C TYR A 565 -3.00 4.37 -1.37
N ASP A 566 -3.20 3.33 -2.19
CA ASP A 566 -3.77 3.42 -3.54
C ASP A 566 -5.11 4.18 -3.57
N ASN A 567 -5.84 4.23 -2.45
CA ASN A 567 -7.06 5.02 -2.33
C ASN A 567 -6.79 6.53 -2.37
N ALA A 568 -5.80 7.03 -1.64
CA ALA A 568 -5.43 8.45 -1.69
C ALA A 568 -4.93 8.84 -3.08
N LEU A 569 -4.17 7.97 -3.77
CA LEU A 569 -3.76 8.21 -5.15
C LEU A 569 -4.95 8.30 -6.11
N GLN A 570 -5.98 7.48 -5.90
CA GLN A 570 -7.21 7.54 -6.70
C GLN A 570 -8.04 8.80 -6.40
N LEU A 571 -8.18 9.18 -5.12
CA LEU A 571 -8.81 10.44 -4.72
C LEU A 571 -8.10 11.64 -5.37
N TYR A 572 -6.77 11.66 -5.28
CA TYR A 572 -5.90 12.66 -5.91
C TYR A 572 -6.11 12.70 -7.43
N SER A 573 -6.01 11.56 -8.10
CA SER A 573 -6.18 11.47 -9.56
C SER A 573 -7.56 11.92 -10.01
N ARG A 574 -8.61 11.58 -9.26
CA ARG A 574 -9.99 11.96 -9.56
C ARG A 574 -10.23 13.46 -9.33
N ALA A 575 -9.62 14.04 -8.30
CA ALA A 575 -9.62 15.48 -8.06
C ALA A 575 -8.91 16.23 -9.19
N LEU A 576 -7.70 15.80 -9.59
CA LEU A 576 -6.96 16.40 -10.70
C LEU A 576 -7.72 16.34 -12.02
N GLY A 577 -8.31 15.18 -12.34
CA GLY A 577 -9.08 15.02 -13.57
C GLY A 577 -10.37 15.85 -13.60
N ALA A 578 -10.79 16.42 -12.48
CA ALA A 578 -11.95 17.30 -12.39
C ALA A 578 -11.60 18.79 -12.55
N MET A 579 -10.31 19.13 -12.62
CA MET A 579 -9.84 20.48 -12.92
C MET A 579 -9.92 20.71 -14.45
N GLU A 580 -10.96 21.39 -14.93
CA GLU A 580 -11.08 21.80 -16.35
C GLU A 580 -10.44 23.19 -16.58
N ASP A 581 -9.92 23.38 -17.81
CA ASP A 581 -9.33 24.59 -18.45
C ASP A 581 -7.82 24.86 -18.33
N ASP A 582 -7.08 24.26 -17.39
CA ASP A 582 -5.61 24.41 -17.31
C ASP A 582 -4.99 23.05 -17.02
N LYS A 583 -3.97 22.63 -17.78
CA LYS A 583 -3.17 21.46 -17.42
C LYS A 583 -2.51 21.75 -16.06
N PRO A 584 -2.92 21.08 -14.96
CA PRO A 584 -2.33 21.36 -13.67
C PRO A 584 -0.82 21.06 -13.74
N GLN A 585 -0.01 22.01 -13.27
CA GLN A 585 1.42 21.79 -13.12
C GLN A 585 1.62 20.94 -11.88
N VAL A 586 1.98 19.67 -12.09
CA VAL A 586 2.29 18.73 -11.03
C VAL A 586 3.79 18.79 -10.77
N LYS A 587 4.15 19.17 -9.55
CA LYS A 587 5.52 19.12 -9.05
C LYS A 587 5.61 18.04 -7.98
N GLU A 588 6.39 17.01 -8.28
CA GLU A 588 6.78 15.99 -7.31
C GLU A 588 8.07 16.44 -6.63
N THR A 589 8.09 16.37 -5.30
CA THR A 589 9.28 16.68 -4.49
C THR A 589 9.52 15.53 -3.54
N ASP A 590 10.69 14.91 -3.63
CA ASP A 590 11.17 13.98 -2.61
C ASP A 590 11.55 14.78 -1.35
N VAL A 591 10.96 14.45 -0.20
CA VAL A 591 11.24 15.09 1.09
C VAL A 591 12.04 14.19 2.03
N GLY A 592 12.71 13.17 1.49
CA GLY A 592 13.56 12.25 2.24
C GLY A 592 12.74 11.22 3.03
N PRO A 593 13.07 10.91 4.31
CA PRO A 593 12.42 9.84 5.07
C PRO A 593 10.92 10.08 5.34
N TRP A 594 10.42 11.28 5.05
CA TRP A 594 9.01 11.68 5.23
C TRP A 594 8.14 11.48 3.98
N GLY A 595 8.72 10.98 2.87
CA GLY A 595 7.98 10.62 1.67
C GLY A 595 8.25 11.41 0.40
N ARG A 596 7.42 11.17 -0.62
CA ARG A 596 7.18 12.15 -1.69
C ARG A 596 6.03 13.08 -1.33
N VAL A 597 6.15 14.32 -1.78
CA VAL A 597 5.06 15.29 -1.86
C VAL A 597 4.75 15.58 -3.32
N SER A 598 3.57 15.16 -3.78
CA SER A 598 3.03 15.62 -5.06
C SER A 598 2.23 16.88 -4.81
N THR A 599 2.55 17.97 -5.50
CA THR A 599 1.81 19.23 -5.47
C THR A 599 1.25 19.54 -6.84
N ALA A 600 -0.05 19.76 -6.94
CA ALA A 600 -0.69 20.26 -8.17
C ALA A 600 -1.13 21.71 -8.00
N THR A 601 -0.84 22.52 -9.02
CA THR A 601 -1.17 23.95 -9.07
C THR A 601 -1.82 24.31 -10.42
N THR A 602 -2.78 25.25 -10.41
CA THR A 602 -3.40 25.82 -11.64
C THR A 602 -3.37 27.33 -11.63
N SER A 603 -3.39 27.93 -12.83
CA SER A 603 -3.26 29.37 -13.06
C SER A 603 -4.59 30.01 -13.46
N LYS A 604 -5.62 29.98 -12.61
CA LYS A 604 -6.83 30.76 -12.88
C LYS A 604 -6.60 32.27 -12.63
N GLY A 605 -6.26 32.99 -13.69
CA GLY A 605 -6.65 34.38 -13.99
C GLY A 605 -6.31 35.49 -12.99
N THR A 606 -5.17 36.17 -13.21
CA THR A 606 -4.90 37.63 -13.19
C THR A 606 -3.44 37.89 -12.78
N GLY A 607 -2.49 37.60 -13.68
CA GLY A 607 -1.18 38.28 -13.73
C GLY A 607 -0.23 38.21 -12.53
N TRP A 608 -0.50 37.42 -11.47
CA TRP A 608 0.36 37.32 -10.30
C TRP A 608 0.43 35.89 -9.76
N CYS A 609 1.65 35.38 -9.57
CA CYS A 609 1.94 34.07 -8.99
C CYS A 609 1.68 34.08 -7.47
N LEU A 610 0.45 33.76 -7.06
CA LEU A 610 0.13 33.27 -5.71
C LEU A 610 -0.52 31.89 -5.85
N PRO A 611 -0.16 30.88 -5.03
CA PRO A 611 -0.63 29.52 -5.22
C PRO A 611 -2.10 29.42 -4.81
N LEU A 612 -3.00 29.58 -5.78
CA LEU A 612 -4.46 29.46 -5.62
C LEU A 612 -4.94 28.03 -5.36
N CYS A 613 -4.06 27.02 -5.48
CA CYS A 613 -4.35 25.63 -5.20
C CYS A 613 -3.04 24.88 -4.85
N VAL A 614 -2.99 24.18 -3.71
CA VAL A 614 -1.90 23.25 -3.39
C VAL A 614 -2.55 21.97 -2.90
N LEU A 615 -2.51 20.93 -3.73
CA LEU A 615 -2.87 19.57 -3.33
C LEU A 615 -1.59 18.84 -2.95
N SER A 616 -1.24 18.80 -1.66
CA SER A 616 -0.06 18.07 -1.17
C SER A 616 -0.44 16.62 -0.86
N VAL A 617 0.23 15.66 -1.49
CA VAL A 617 0.16 14.24 -1.14
C VAL A 617 1.43 13.86 -0.42
N ALA A 618 1.44 13.79 0.91
CA ALA A 618 2.64 13.41 1.68
C ALA A 618 2.67 11.89 1.95
N GLU A 619 3.74 11.21 1.54
CA GLU A 619 3.97 9.77 1.74
C GLU A 619 4.73 9.45 3.04
N MET A 620 4.08 9.36 4.19
CA MET A 620 4.85 9.02 5.41
C MET A 620 5.28 7.54 5.44
N ILE A 621 6.56 7.30 5.78
CA ILE A 621 7.08 6.02 6.26
C ILE A 621 6.82 6.00 7.77
N SER A 622 5.93 5.13 8.25
CA SER A 622 5.71 4.95 9.69
C SER A 622 6.61 3.81 10.18
N ASP A 623 7.60 4.11 11.01
CA ASP A 623 8.40 3.07 11.66
C ASP A 623 7.73 2.50 12.92
N ASP A 624 6.62 3.09 13.38
CA ASP A 624 5.84 2.57 14.52
C ASP A 624 4.43 3.18 14.54
N GLY A 625 3.48 2.66 13.75
CA GLY A 625 2.03 2.81 13.96
C GLY A 625 1.49 4.20 14.37
N GLY A 626 2.11 5.28 13.90
CA GLY A 626 1.99 6.63 14.47
C GLY A 626 1.34 7.64 13.53
N ASP A 627 0.64 8.59 14.13
CA ASP A 627 -0.22 9.58 13.50
C ASP A 627 0.50 10.49 12.47
N GLY A 628 -0.19 10.81 11.37
CA GLY A 628 0.35 11.58 10.25
C GLY A 628 0.57 13.07 10.53
N THR A 629 1.28 13.42 11.60
CA THR A 629 1.35 14.77 12.16
C THR A 629 2.37 15.70 11.48
N GLY A 630 3.33 15.18 10.72
CA GLY A 630 4.40 15.98 10.10
C GLY A 630 3.98 16.91 8.95
N GLY A 631 3.06 16.47 8.06
CA GLY A 631 2.58 17.29 6.92
C GLY A 631 1.66 18.43 7.37
N LEU A 632 0.83 18.14 8.37
CA LEU A 632 -0.16 19.02 9.00
C LEU A 632 0.44 20.32 9.58
N VAL A 633 1.65 20.24 10.15
CA VAL A 633 2.37 21.40 10.72
C VAL A 633 2.68 22.46 9.65
N ARG A 634 2.92 22.05 8.40
CA ARG A 634 3.31 22.94 7.30
C ARG A 634 2.16 23.78 6.75
N MET A 635 0.91 23.31 6.87
CA MET A 635 -0.29 24.05 6.50
C MET A 635 -0.73 24.99 7.63
N LEU A 636 -0.71 24.50 8.88
CA LEU A 636 -1.23 25.25 10.02
C LEU A 636 -0.36 26.47 10.43
N THR A 637 0.90 26.53 9.98
CA THR A 637 1.86 27.61 10.29
C THR A 637 2.03 28.67 9.19
N ARG A 638 1.37 28.54 8.02
CA ARG A 638 1.51 29.53 6.93
C ARG A 638 0.86 30.89 7.28
N PRO A 639 1.54 32.03 7.05
CA PRO A 639 0.96 33.36 7.24
C PRO A 639 -0.23 33.60 6.30
N LEU A 640 -1.31 34.18 6.82
CA LEU A 640 -2.39 34.79 6.04
C LEU A 640 -1.89 36.15 5.54
N THR A 641 -1.29 36.26 4.35
CA THR A 641 -1.01 37.60 3.81
C THR A 641 -2.23 38.14 3.08
N ARG A 642 -2.78 39.22 3.65
CA ARG A 642 -3.65 40.19 2.98
C ARG A 642 -2.78 41.14 2.12
N GLN A 643 -3.40 41.68 1.09
CA GLN A 643 -2.97 42.76 0.18
C GLN A 643 -2.14 43.90 0.80
N GLU A 644 -1.28 44.52 -0.05
CA GLU A 644 -0.45 45.75 0.12
C GLU A 644 0.89 45.52 0.86
N ASP A 645 2.09 45.88 0.37
CA ASP A 645 2.52 46.87 -0.61
C ASP A 645 3.71 46.37 -1.45
N SER A 646 3.69 46.68 -2.75
CA SER A 646 4.87 46.67 -3.60
C SER A 646 5.57 48.03 -3.52
N MET A 647 6.76 48.14 -2.95
CA MET A 647 7.77 49.14 -3.35
C MET A 647 9.18 48.74 -2.88
N GLY A 648 10.07 48.53 -3.85
CA GLY A 648 11.37 49.22 -3.89
C GLY A 648 12.49 48.86 -2.91
N PHE A 649 13.62 48.46 -3.52
CA PHE A 649 15.01 48.66 -3.08
C PHE A 649 15.59 47.73 -2.00
N GLY A 650 16.72 47.11 -2.37
CA GLY A 650 17.46 46.18 -1.53
C GLY A 650 18.25 46.84 -0.41
N CYS A 651 18.69 46.00 0.53
CA CYS A 651 19.90 46.23 1.31
C CYS A 651 20.49 44.91 1.81
N LYS A 652 21.82 44.88 1.90
CA LYS A 652 22.70 43.75 2.19
C LYS A 652 22.73 43.36 3.68
N SER A 653 23.16 42.11 3.91
CA SER A 653 23.96 41.61 5.07
C SER A 653 23.20 41.42 6.40
N LYS A 654 23.52 40.48 7.29
CA LYS A 654 24.77 39.79 7.64
C LYS A 654 24.50 38.38 8.18
N SER A 655 25.45 37.49 7.93
CA SER A 655 25.71 36.26 8.66
C SER A 655 26.08 36.53 10.13
N TYR A 656 25.64 35.67 11.04
CA TYR A 656 26.35 35.40 12.29
C TYR A 656 26.45 33.88 12.48
N ARG A 657 27.69 33.39 12.42
CA ARG A 657 28.14 32.14 13.05
C ARG A 657 28.47 32.48 14.51
N ASP A 658 28.23 31.53 15.39
CA ASP A 658 29.11 31.08 16.50
C ASP A 658 28.32 29.94 17.18
N SER A 659 28.70 28.66 17.10
CA SER A 659 29.79 27.98 17.82
C SER A 659 29.91 28.40 19.28
N ASP A 660 29.40 27.58 20.19
CA ASP A 660 30.25 27.11 21.29
C ASP A 660 29.78 25.75 21.82
N SER A 661 30.73 24.82 21.72
CA SER A 661 30.78 23.52 22.36
C SER A 661 31.18 23.68 23.83
N GLY A 662 30.46 23.04 24.75
CA GLY A 662 30.80 23.02 26.17
C GLY A 662 30.41 21.70 26.83
N VAL A 663 31.35 20.76 26.76
CA VAL A 663 31.42 19.48 27.48
C VAL A 663 31.09 19.62 28.97
N PHE A 664 30.30 18.71 29.54
CA PHE A 664 30.60 18.09 30.84
C PHE A 664 29.85 16.77 31.02
N SER A 665 30.60 15.70 31.30
CA SER A 665 30.10 14.37 31.66
C SER A 665 29.86 14.24 33.17
N SER A 666 28.91 13.36 33.50
CA SER A 666 28.81 12.49 34.68
C SER A 666 28.81 13.09 36.09
N LYS A 667 27.67 12.96 36.76
CA LYS A 667 27.46 11.93 37.80
C LYS A 667 26.00 11.51 37.86
#